data_AF-A0A7X8C4B1-F1
#
_entry.id   AF-A0A7X8C4B1-F1
#
_cell.length_a   1.000
_cell.length_b   1.000
_cell.length_c   1.000
_cell.angle_alpha   90.00
_cell.angle_beta   90.00
_cell.angle_gamma   90.00
#
_symmetry.space_group_name_H-M   'P 1'
#
loop_
_entity.id
_entity.type
_entity.pdbx_description
1 polymer ?
#
loop_
_entity_poly.entity_id
_entity_poly.type
_entity_poly.pdbx_seq_one_letter_code
_entity_poly.pdbx_strand_id
1 'polypeptide(L)'
;MRQIKLKLKNYLLLTTIALLFFSPLISLAEVNQEHQDVEVTQEELDTSIDESKEIAEEEGNELESTSDKQDGQVEEELEVEEVEEVEEEIEKNEEDAKTTEQEPVDKVTEDSTNQSQSTDSTSMKLSSATLPFGQGSKGNHVVELKKNLTKLAIGNYPENPSDFYGDSTTKNVVRFQKYYGLEETGVVDQHTQSAIEENVNSPYQIGESGNHVVELKKNLTTLGIGNYPANPSGSYGDSTARNMIRFQKLYGLNENGIADEVTLAKIDEMLILRQGVSGNHVVKLKQNLSKLGIGNYPTNPSNFFGTSTTNNVLEFQRYYGLNTTGIADENTLSVLERNVNSSYQIGQRGSHVVELKKNLTELGIGNYPATPSGTYGDSTARNVMKFQSSQGLKENGIADDVTLAKINDLLVLQQGARRESVIELKRNLSKLGIGNYPANPSNFFGSSTTNNVKAFQQYYGLDVTGIADAETLDAIDRNVNSSYQVGKSGSHIVALKQNLTILGIGNYPESPSGTYGDSTARNVKRFQNYYSLNENGIADETTLNKISEILNSPYSSGNSGAHVVELKENLKTLGIGNYPSNPSGSYGSSTARNVHAFQSYYGLYENGIADEVTLNKIQEILNSPYRLGNRGNHVVELKRNLSQLGYGEYTQNPSPDYDTNTENYVKEFQRSYGLNVSGIADEVTLAKIDEVLASRHVVIYQQFDITLDQALNVQMNQLQQTDKYRNNPAYVHSNYIEFVERGRITGDSVRLRTAPTFDNNIAFTVNSGTAVEILGQVTGDLHAGSTSWYKISYNNRTLYVHKSLVNPQGKIALTTTRLNVRAEQNSSSHIYGTLAAGATVNIVNEGGTWHEIRYGSWRNPTRSDVRSYLDPARNDEFQHLDLSSSVGVSTSEINKVIAGRGTLNGQGAAFIEAGRLHSVNELYLISHALLETGNGGSNLAKGIEVGLNSSGNPVLVTSSNRSSLTNIRTTYNMFGIGAADTDPDRLGAIRAYQEGWFTPRQAIIGGAKFIGERYIHNQYKQNTLYKMRWNPANPGYPQYATDIEWATKQVTRIKDMYRQLDNPMLRFNIVRYK
;
A
#
# COMPACT_ATOMS: atom_id res chain seq x y z
N MET A 1 9.43 -22.97 15.31
CA MET A 1 9.09 -22.50 13.95
C MET A 1 10.11 -21.48 13.42
N ARG A 2 11.33 -21.90 13.03
CA ARG A 2 12.34 -20.97 12.46
C ARG A 2 13.21 -21.57 11.33
N GLN A 3 12.77 -22.69 10.74
CA GLN A 3 13.45 -23.37 9.61
C GLN A 3 12.53 -23.70 8.41
N ILE A 4 11.34 -23.10 8.33
CA ILE A 4 10.39 -23.32 7.21
C ILE A 4 10.26 -22.08 6.29
N LYS A 5 10.79 -20.91 6.69
CA LYS A 5 10.78 -19.66 5.88
C LYS A 5 12.02 -19.45 4.98
N LEU A 6 12.75 -20.52 4.62
CA LEU A 6 13.98 -20.42 3.80
C LEU A 6 14.04 -21.37 2.58
N LYS A 7 12.88 -21.72 2.01
CA LYS A 7 12.77 -22.52 0.77
C LYS A 7 11.66 -22.05 -0.20
N LEU A 8 11.41 -20.74 -0.26
CA LEU A 8 10.43 -20.13 -1.19
C LEU A 8 10.87 -18.73 -1.69
N LYS A 9 12.16 -18.60 -2.03
CA LYS A 9 12.69 -17.60 -2.96
C LYS A 9 13.62 -18.34 -3.93
N ASN A 10 13.39 -18.15 -5.24
CA ASN A 10 13.95 -18.85 -6.41
C ASN A 10 13.04 -19.96 -6.97
N TYR A 11 12.05 -19.60 -7.82
CA TYR A 11 11.62 -20.36 -9.01
C TYR A 11 10.54 -19.59 -9.81
N LEU A 12 10.98 -18.60 -10.59
CA LEU A 12 10.37 -17.95 -11.78
C LEU A 12 11.46 -16.95 -12.24
N LEU A 13 11.83 -16.76 -13.51
CA LEU A 13 11.08 -16.84 -14.76
C LEU A 13 12.03 -17.15 -15.95
N LEU A 14 11.71 -18.15 -16.76
CA LEU A 14 12.28 -18.55 -18.08
C LEU A 14 11.53 -19.86 -18.43
N THR A 15 10.86 -20.09 -19.56
CA THR A 15 10.87 -19.54 -20.93
C THR A 15 9.48 -19.70 -21.57
N THR A 16 9.14 -18.92 -22.60
CA THR A 16 7.98 -19.17 -23.49
C THR A 16 8.30 -18.86 -24.95
N ILE A 17 8.19 -19.86 -25.83
CA ILE A 17 8.18 -19.69 -27.30
C ILE A 17 7.11 -20.61 -27.94
N ALA A 18 6.21 -19.97 -28.69
CA ALA A 18 5.41 -20.39 -29.84
C ALA A 18 4.63 -21.73 -29.87
N LEU A 19 3.35 -21.65 -30.30
CA LEU A 19 2.93 -22.17 -31.62
C LEU A 19 1.60 -21.57 -32.12
N LEU A 20 1.50 -21.49 -33.44
CA LEU A 20 0.70 -20.55 -34.25
C LEU A 20 -0.65 -21.08 -34.80
N PHE A 21 -1.46 -20.14 -35.29
CA PHE A 21 -2.46 -20.19 -36.39
C PHE A 21 -3.74 -21.06 -36.29
N PHE A 22 -4.92 -20.42 -36.45
CA PHE A 22 -5.70 -20.37 -37.72
C PHE A 22 -6.87 -19.34 -37.66
N SER A 23 -7.32 -18.83 -38.82
CA SER A 23 -8.27 -17.69 -39.04
C SER A 23 -9.67 -18.17 -39.54
N PRO A 24 -10.61 -17.38 -40.18
CA PRO A 24 -10.82 -15.91 -40.38
C PRO A 24 -12.33 -15.42 -40.34
N LEU A 25 -12.63 -14.19 -40.86
CA LEU A 25 -13.94 -13.65 -41.38
C LEU A 25 -15.04 -13.22 -40.35
N ILE A 26 -15.92 -12.18 -40.46
CA ILE A 26 -16.49 -11.21 -41.47
C ILE A 26 -16.82 -9.89 -40.67
N SER A 27 -16.62 -8.62 -41.06
CA SER A 27 -16.95 -7.73 -42.23
C SER A 27 -18.31 -6.95 -42.15
N LEU A 28 -18.32 -5.72 -42.71
CA LEU A 28 -19.35 -4.63 -42.72
C LEU A 28 -19.53 -3.84 -41.39
N ALA A 29 -19.74 -2.52 -41.34
CA ALA A 29 -19.62 -1.37 -42.28
C ALA A 29 -19.39 -0.09 -41.38
N GLU A 30 -19.11 1.14 -41.80
CA GLU A 30 -19.45 1.89 -43.02
C GLU A 30 -18.48 3.09 -43.21
N VAL A 31 -18.53 3.76 -44.37
CA VAL A 31 -17.53 4.74 -44.84
C VAL A 31 -18.00 6.19 -44.66
N ASN A 32 -17.11 7.10 -44.28
CA ASN A 32 -17.06 8.41 -44.94
C ASN A 32 -15.65 9.02 -44.94
N GLN A 33 -15.24 9.59 -46.07
CA GLN A 33 -13.94 10.22 -46.28
C GLN A 33 -14.06 11.74 -46.13
N GLU A 34 -12.97 12.40 -45.70
CA GLU A 34 -12.45 13.56 -46.45
C GLU A 34 -10.93 13.67 -46.24
N HIS A 35 -10.21 13.97 -47.32
CA HIS A 35 -8.74 14.07 -47.34
C HIS A 35 -8.29 15.47 -46.92
N GLN A 36 -7.14 15.55 -46.24
CA GLN A 36 -6.10 16.52 -46.63
C GLN A 36 -4.72 15.96 -46.30
N ASP A 37 -3.85 15.94 -47.31
CA ASP A 37 -2.53 15.32 -47.24
C ASP A 37 -1.50 16.29 -46.64
N VAL A 38 -0.68 15.82 -45.69
CA VAL A 38 0.68 16.35 -45.46
C VAL A 38 1.64 15.18 -45.25
N GLU A 39 2.77 15.30 -45.94
CA GLU A 39 3.83 14.33 -46.12
C GLU A 39 4.59 14.01 -44.81
N VAL A 40 4.86 12.73 -44.54
CA VAL A 40 5.68 12.29 -43.39
C VAL A 40 7.00 11.73 -43.92
N THR A 41 8.10 12.41 -43.59
CA THR A 41 9.45 11.84 -43.65
C THR A 41 9.84 11.24 -42.31
N GLN A 42 10.52 10.11 -42.36
CA GLN A 42 10.87 9.24 -41.23
C GLN A 42 12.41 9.25 -41.03
N GLU A 43 12.88 8.66 -39.92
CA GLU A 43 14.26 8.72 -39.35
C GLU A 43 14.45 9.88 -38.35
N GLU A 44 15.13 9.72 -37.21
CA GLU A 44 16.09 8.66 -36.81
C GLU A 44 15.70 7.93 -35.50
N LEU A 45 16.09 6.65 -35.38
CA LEU A 45 16.20 5.96 -34.09
C LEU A 45 17.60 6.22 -33.53
N ASP A 46 17.71 6.69 -32.29
CA ASP A 46 19.01 6.75 -31.59
C ASP A 46 19.11 5.60 -30.57
N THR A 47 20.05 4.68 -30.82
CA THR A 47 20.24 3.45 -30.04
C THR A 47 21.38 3.60 -29.04
N SER A 48 21.12 3.20 -27.79
CA SER A 48 22.12 3.05 -26.74
C SER A 48 23.31 2.18 -27.16
N ILE A 49 24.54 2.67 -26.94
CA ILE A 49 25.76 1.87 -26.98
C ILE A 49 26.43 1.89 -25.60
N ASP A 50 26.84 0.69 -25.18
CA ASP A 50 27.40 0.34 -23.87
C ASP A 50 28.93 0.56 -23.83
N GLU A 51 29.48 0.64 -22.62
CA GLU A 51 30.90 0.87 -22.37
C GLU A 51 31.75 -0.38 -22.63
N SER A 52 32.98 -0.22 -23.13
CA SER A 52 34.08 -1.10 -22.67
C SER A 52 35.50 -0.60 -23.00
N LYS A 53 36.34 -0.63 -21.95
CA LYS A 53 37.81 -0.83 -21.93
C LYS A 53 38.72 0.20 -22.59
N GLU A 54 39.57 0.79 -21.76
CA GLU A 54 41.02 0.59 -21.90
C GLU A 54 41.69 0.49 -20.50
N ILE A 55 42.86 -0.15 -20.42
CA ILE A 55 43.65 -0.41 -19.20
C ILE A 55 45.11 -0.04 -19.49
N ALA A 56 45.85 0.28 -18.42
CA ALA A 56 47.31 0.43 -18.31
C ALA A 56 47.82 1.87 -18.47
N GLU A 57 48.87 2.33 -17.77
CA GLU A 57 49.60 1.85 -16.58
C GLU A 57 50.50 3.03 -16.13
N GLU A 58 50.78 3.19 -14.83
CA GLU A 58 52.16 3.33 -14.32
C GLU A 58 52.20 3.46 -12.78
N GLU A 59 53.32 3.00 -12.21
CA GLU A 59 53.54 2.76 -10.78
C GLU A 59 54.15 3.99 -10.06
N GLY A 60 54.08 4.04 -8.71
CA GLY A 60 54.47 5.26 -7.97
C GLY A 60 54.90 5.15 -6.50
N ASN A 61 55.13 3.93 -5.97
CA ASN A 61 55.87 3.60 -4.75
C ASN A 61 55.38 4.04 -3.34
N GLU A 62 55.81 3.26 -2.35
CA GLU A 62 55.46 3.27 -0.91
C GLU A 62 56.12 4.40 -0.09
N LEU A 63 55.63 4.63 1.15
CA LEU A 63 56.43 4.50 2.38
C LEU A 63 55.59 4.59 3.69
N GLU A 64 56.11 4.00 4.76
CA GLU A 64 55.41 3.77 6.04
C GLU A 64 55.53 4.89 7.11
N SER A 65 54.57 4.87 8.04
CA SER A 65 54.58 5.26 9.48
C SER A 65 55.69 6.12 10.10
N THR A 66 55.33 7.04 11.02
CA THR A 66 55.60 6.96 12.49
C THR A 66 55.05 8.17 13.26
N SER A 67 55.22 8.19 14.60
CA SER A 67 54.52 9.04 15.58
C SER A 67 55.36 10.17 16.23
N ASP A 68 54.68 10.94 17.08
CA ASP A 68 55.16 11.74 18.23
C ASP A 68 55.73 13.19 18.05
N LYS A 69 54.88 14.15 18.48
CA LYS A 69 55.07 15.15 19.56
C LYS A 69 56.15 16.25 19.55
N GLN A 70 55.66 17.44 19.96
CA GLN A 70 56.31 18.52 20.73
C GLN A 70 57.38 19.38 20.01
N ASP A 71 57.56 20.68 20.31
CA ASP A 71 56.93 21.58 21.31
C ASP A 71 56.99 23.06 20.85
N GLY A 72 56.33 23.97 21.59
CA GLY A 72 56.71 25.39 21.66
C GLY A 72 55.75 26.46 21.10
N GLN A 73 54.93 27.05 21.99
CA GLN A 73 54.92 28.48 22.41
C GLN A 73 55.05 29.58 21.32
N VAL A 74 54.28 30.67 21.28
CA VAL A 74 53.24 31.28 22.17
C VAL A 74 52.15 31.96 21.27
N GLU A 75 51.16 32.76 21.69
CA GLU A 75 50.92 33.56 22.92
C GLU A 75 49.40 33.65 23.30
N GLU A 76 49.08 34.56 24.21
CA GLU A 76 47.88 34.73 25.06
C GLU A 76 46.92 35.84 24.57
N GLU A 77 45.59 35.62 24.66
CA GLU A 77 44.63 36.49 25.39
C GLU A 77 43.18 35.95 25.33
N LEU A 78 42.39 36.29 26.36
CA LEU A 78 41.01 35.82 26.58
C LEU A 78 40.03 36.99 26.38
N GLU A 79 39.01 36.82 25.53
CA GLU A 79 37.85 37.73 25.47
C GLU A 79 36.60 37.07 26.07
N VAL A 80 35.74 37.91 26.65
CA VAL A 80 34.62 37.51 27.52
C VAL A 80 33.31 37.54 26.72
N GLU A 81 32.54 36.45 26.77
CA GLU A 81 31.18 36.42 26.22
C GLU A 81 30.23 37.26 27.11
N GLU A 82 29.45 38.15 26.48
CA GLU A 82 28.28 38.78 27.10
C GLU A 82 27.04 38.49 26.24
N VAL A 83 25.87 38.47 26.89
CA VAL A 83 24.71 37.68 26.47
C VAL A 83 23.62 38.58 25.85
N GLU A 84 23.12 38.26 24.66
CA GLU A 84 21.89 38.86 24.11
C GLU A 84 20.67 38.00 24.48
N GLU A 85 19.73 38.59 25.23
CA GLU A 85 18.41 38.01 25.49
C GLU A 85 17.45 38.29 24.32
N VAL A 86 16.60 37.31 24.00
CA VAL A 86 15.56 37.39 22.95
C VAL A 86 14.24 36.90 23.55
N GLU A 87 13.22 37.77 23.56
CA GLU A 87 11.80 37.50 23.87
C GLU A 87 11.01 38.76 23.48
N GLU A 88 9.76 38.76 23.01
CA GLU A 88 8.90 37.73 22.40
C GLU A 88 7.73 38.49 21.72
N GLU A 89 7.26 38.09 20.52
CA GLU A 89 6.04 38.66 19.90
C GLU A 89 4.91 37.62 19.85
N ILE A 90 3.78 37.87 20.52
CA ILE A 90 2.47 37.29 20.19
C ILE A 90 1.34 38.32 20.38
N GLU A 91 0.92 38.91 19.25
CA GLU A 91 -0.46 38.95 18.72
C GLU A 91 -1.67 39.00 19.71
N LYS A 92 -2.56 40.03 19.60
CA LYS A 92 -3.95 39.87 19.09
C LYS A 92 -4.95 41.04 19.31
N ASN A 93 -5.91 41.08 18.36
CA ASN A 93 -7.31 41.58 18.39
C ASN A 93 -7.62 42.98 17.81
N GLU A 94 -8.36 42.95 16.70
CA GLU A 94 -9.28 43.99 16.25
C GLU A 94 -10.68 43.76 16.85
N GLU A 95 -11.44 44.84 17.13
CA GLU A 95 -12.76 45.15 16.52
C GLU A 95 -13.42 46.37 17.20
N ASP A 96 -14.17 47.16 16.40
CA ASP A 96 -15.24 48.12 16.75
C ASP A 96 -15.00 49.22 17.84
N ALA A 97 -15.24 50.53 17.62
CA ALA A 97 -16.39 51.12 16.93
C ALA A 97 -16.27 52.65 16.65
N LYS A 98 -16.60 53.04 15.42
CA LYS A 98 -17.60 54.08 15.04
C LYS A 98 -17.67 55.44 15.81
N THR A 99 -17.35 56.55 15.13
CA THR A 99 -17.95 57.93 15.18
C THR A 99 -16.99 58.95 14.52
N THR A 100 -17.34 60.04 13.82
CA THR A 100 -18.57 60.52 13.13
C THR A 100 -18.13 61.44 11.98
N GLU A 101 -18.94 61.61 10.92
CA GLU A 101 -18.76 62.64 9.88
C GLU A 101 -18.94 64.07 10.44
N GLN A 102 -18.12 65.03 9.98
CA GLN A 102 -18.54 66.44 9.77
C GLN A 102 -17.52 67.24 8.95
N GLU A 103 -17.89 67.56 7.70
CA GLU A 103 -17.37 68.71 6.94
C GLU A 103 -18.13 70.00 7.34
N PRO A 104 -17.72 71.22 6.90
CA PRO A 104 -16.38 71.70 6.51
C PRO A 104 -16.08 73.10 7.15
N VAL A 105 -15.15 73.86 6.53
CA VAL A 105 -15.04 75.35 6.43
C VAL A 105 -13.72 75.95 6.94
N ASP A 106 -13.12 76.70 6.02
CA ASP A 106 -12.03 77.68 6.12
C ASP A 106 -11.61 78.19 7.51
N LYS A 107 -10.30 78.09 7.77
CA LYS A 107 -9.48 79.28 8.06
C LYS A 107 -7.99 79.04 7.89
N VAL A 108 -7.38 79.79 6.97
CA VAL A 108 -5.94 80.07 6.99
C VAL A 108 -5.67 81.03 8.16
N THR A 109 -4.81 80.62 9.08
CA THR A 109 -4.18 81.50 10.08
C THR A 109 -2.74 81.07 10.31
N GLU A 110 -1.80 81.78 9.69
CA GLU A 110 -0.44 81.92 10.22
C GLU A 110 -0.40 83.12 11.16
N ASP A 111 0.17 82.94 12.36
CA ASP A 111 0.87 83.99 13.12
C ASP A 111 1.78 83.27 14.14
N SER A 112 3.08 83.12 13.85
CA SER A 112 4.18 84.04 14.20
C SER A 112 4.77 83.86 15.60
N THR A 113 6.07 83.55 15.65
CA THR A 113 6.95 83.74 16.82
C THR A 113 8.20 84.57 16.47
N ASN A 114 7.95 85.85 16.21
CA ASN A 114 8.70 87.03 16.68
C ASN A 114 10.14 86.84 17.25
N GLN A 115 11.17 87.50 16.67
CA GLN A 115 11.81 88.68 17.32
C GLN A 115 12.94 89.42 16.56
N SER A 116 12.95 90.75 16.74
CA SER A 116 14.10 91.70 16.75
C SER A 116 14.84 92.15 15.47
N GLN A 117 14.19 93.08 14.76
CA GLN A 117 14.61 94.48 14.51
C GLN A 117 16.04 94.91 14.08
N SER A 118 16.03 95.66 12.96
CA SER A 118 16.86 96.84 12.60
C SER A 118 18.25 96.56 11.98
N THR A 119 18.73 97.29 10.96
CA THR A 119 18.34 98.62 10.41
C THR A 119 18.41 98.70 8.87
N ASP A 120 17.53 99.55 8.32
CA ASP A 120 17.67 100.37 7.10
C ASP A 120 18.26 99.78 5.79
N SER A 121 17.38 99.50 4.84
CA SER A 121 17.66 99.65 3.39
C SER A 121 16.35 99.79 2.59
N THR A 122 15.76 100.98 2.70
CA THR A 122 15.01 101.67 1.63
C THR A 122 14.24 100.80 0.61
N SER A 123 13.15 100.16 1.05
CA SER A 123 12.09 99.74 0.13
C SER A 123 11.45 100.98 -0.50
N MET A 124 11.87 101.36 -1.72
CA MET A 124 11.16 102.34 -2.54
C MET A 124 9.90 101.71 -3.13
N LYS A 125 8.88 101.55 -2.28
CA LYS A 125 7.52 101.26 -2.73
C LYS A 125 6.98 102.51 -3.44
N LEU A 126 6.95 102.51 -4.77
CA LEU A 126 6.55 103.68 -5.56
C LEU A 126 5.33 103.43 -6.46
N SER A 127 4.44 104.44 -6.49
CA SER A 127 3.62 104.78 -7.65
C SER A 127 2.64 103.73 -8.21
N SER A 128 1.51 103.60 -7.51
CA SER A 128 0.14 103.61 -8.06
C SER A 128 -0.02 103.92 -9.57
N ALA A 129 0.28 102.97 -10.45
CA ALA A 129 -0.07 103.01 -11.86
C ALA A 129 -1.31 102.13 -12.08
N THR A 130 -2.34 102.67 -12.73
CA THR A 130 -3.44 101.83 -13.22
C THR A 130 -2.93 101.04 -14.42
N LEU A 131 -2.69 99.74 -14.22
CA LEU A 131 -2.42 98.81 -15.31
C LEU A 131 -3.71 98.61 -16.15
N PRO A 132 -3.61 98.45 -17.47
CA PRO A 132 -2.40 98.51 -18.29
C PRO A 132 -1.99 99.97 -18.64
N PHE A 133 -0.70 100.21 -18.88
CA PHE A 133 -0.18 101.50 -19.37
C PHE A 133 0.78 101.35 -20.55
N GLY A 134 0.88 102.36 -21.42
CA GLY A 134 1.57 102.22 -22.71
C GLY A 134 1.89 103.55 -23.38
N GLN A 135 1.92 103.58 -24.72
CA GLN A 135 2.25 104.78 -25.49
C GLN A 135 1.33 105.96 -25.10
N GLY A 136 1.94 107.09 -24.71
CA GLY A 136 1.22 108.27 -24.22
C GLY A 136 1.25 108.44 -22.69
N SER A 137 1.46 107.36 -21.92
CA SER A 137 1.49 107.40 -20.44
C SER A 137 2.64 108.27 -19.90
N LYS A 138 2.43 108.85 -18.72
CA LYS A 138 3.43 109.68 -18.02
C LYS A 138 3.47 109.39 -16.52
N GLY A 139 4.67 109.35 -15.96
CA GLY A 139 4.89 109.33 -14.51
C GLY A 139 6.10 108.51 -14.06
N ASN A 140 6.33 108.44 -12.75
CA ASN A 140 7.48 107.75 -12.17
C ASN A 140 7.52 106.26 -12.54
N HIS A 141 6.37 105.60 -12.68
CA HIS A 141 6.26 104.21 -13.16
C HIS A 141 6.90 104.01 -14.55
N VAL A 142 6.87 105.01 -15.44
CA VAL A 142 7.56 104.96 -16.75
C VAL A 142 9.07 105.15 -16.59
N VAL A 143 9.52 105.99 -15.66
CA VAL A 143 10.95 106.17 -15.33
C VAL A 143 11.53 104.87 -14.79
N GLU A 144 10.79 104.24 -13.87
CA GLU A 144 11.14 102.96 -13.24
C GLU A 144 11.15 101.81 -14.25
N LEU A 145 10.10 101.68 -15.08
CA LEU A 145 10.08 100.77 -16.24
C LEU A 145 11.36 100.90 -17.09
N LYS A 146 11.75 102.12 -17.46
CA LYS A 146 12.94 102.35 -18.30
C LYS A 146 14.23 101.96 -17.60
N LYS A 147 14.34 102.19 -16.28
CA LYS A 147 15.50 101.74 -15.48
C LYS A 147 15.55 100.21 -15.40
N ASN A 148 14.42 99.56 -15.15
CA ASN A 148 14.27 98.11 -15.08
C ASN A 148 14.61 97.44 -16.42
N LEU A 149 14.08 97.95 -17.54
CA LEU A 149 14.43 97.50 -18.89
C LEU A 149 15.93 97.69 -19.19
N THR A 150 16.54 98.82 -18.78
CA THR A 150 17.99 99.03 -18.93
C THR A 150 18.81 98.02 -18.12
N LYS A 151 18.38 97.70 -16.89
CA LYS A 151 19.03 96.71 -16.02
C LYS A 151 18.98 95.29 -16.64
N LEU A 152 17.93 94.96 -17.38
CA LEU A 152 17.83 93.73 -18.17
C LEU A 152 18.55 93.80 -19.54
N ALA A 153 19.27 94.89 -19.84
CA ALA A 153 19.91 95.21 -21.13
C ALA A 153 18.94 95.34 -22.33
N ILE A 154 17.69 95.70 -22.08
CA ILE A 154 16.65 95.92 -23.08
C ILE A 154 16.43 97.42 -23.31
N GLY A 155 17.14 97.93 -24.31
CA GLY A 155 17.24 99.37 -24.58
C GLY A 155 18.40 100.01 -23.81
N ASN A 156 18.68 101.26 -24.13
CA ASN A 156 19.72 102.05 -23.49
C ASN A 156 19.15 103.43 -23.17
N TYR A 157 18.60 103.57 -21.96
CA TYR A 157 18.07 104.83 -21.48
C TYR A 157 19.14 105.59 -20.69
N PRO A 158 19.14 106.94 -20.73
CA PRO A 158 20.03 107.72 -19.87
C PRO A 158 19.67 107.50 -18.40
N GLU A 159 20.64 107.71 -17.51
CA GLU A 159 20.53 107.53 -16.04
C GLU A 159 19.30 108.19 -15.41
N ASN A 160 18.91 109.35 -15.96
CA ASN A 160 17.66 110.05 -15.64
C ASN A 160 16.75 110.05 -16.88
N PRO A 161 15.96 108.98 -17.11
CA PRO A 161 15.09 108.90 -18.27
C PRO A 161 13.84 109.78 -18.08
N SER A 162 13.26 110.22 -19.19
CA SER A 162 11.99 110.96 -19.17
C SER A 162 10.85 110.13 -18.58
N ASP A 163 9.89 110.81 -17.97
CA ASP A 163 8.64 110.23 -17.45
C ASP A 163 7.65 109.83 -18.56
N PHE A 164 7.90 110.21 -19.82
CA PHE A 164 6.99 109.98 -20.94
C PHE A 164 7.23 108.67 -21.70
N TYR A 165 6.18 107.89 -21.87
CA TYR A 165 6.18 106.64 -22.64
C TYR A 165 5.94 106.94 -24.13
N GLY A 166 7.03 107.03 -24.91
CA GLY A 166 6.99 107.25 -26.36
C GLY A 166 7.43 106.02 -27.17
N ASP A 167 7.54 106.18 -28.49
CA ASP A 167 7.79 105.11 -29.47
C ASP A 167 9.03 104.25 -29.18
N SER A 168 10.09 104.84 -28.61
CA SER A 168 11.29 104.10 -28.18
C SER A 168 11.00 103.19 -26.99
N THR A 169 10.08 103.58 -26.12
CA THR A 169 9.62 102.79 -24.97
C THR A 169 8.69 101.67 -25.41
N THR A 170 7.76 101.94 -26.32
CA THR A 170 6.94 100.90 -26.97
C THR A 170 7.83 99.84 -27.63
N LYS A 171 8.84 100.24 -28.41
CA LYS A 171 9.77 99.30 -29.06
C LYS A 171 10.59 98.46 -28.08
N ASN A 172 11.02 99.05 -26.96
CA ASN A 172 11.79 98.31 -25.95
C ASN A 172 10.88 97.39 -25.11
N VAL A 173 9.63 97.74 -24.86
CA VAL A 173 8.65 96.83 -24.22
C VAL A 173 8.24 95.70 -25.15
N VAL A 174 8.01 95.95 -26.45
CA VAL A 174 7.84 94.88 -27.45
C VAL A 174 9.07 93.96 -27.48
N ARG A 175 10.29 94.52 -27.42
CA ARG A 175 11.52 93.72 -27.36
C ARG A 175 11.63 92.89 -26.09
N PHE A 176 11.20 93.44 -24.94
CA PHE A 176 11.09 92.69 -23.68
C PHE A 176 10.10 91.53 -23.82
N GLN A 177 8.86 91.84 -24.22
CA GLN A 177 7.79 90.86 -24.38
C GLN A 177 8.24 89.71 -25.30
N LYS A 178 8.82 90.04 -26.46
CA LYS A 178 9.39 89.07 -27.40
C LYS A 178 10.49 88.18 -26.80
N TYR A 179 11.40 88.75 -26.01
CA TYR A 179 12.53 88.02 -25.44
C TYR A 179 12.09 87.02 -24.35
N TYR A 180 11.09 87.40 -23.55
CA TYR A 180 10.51 86.57 -22.48
C TYR A 180 9.24 85.79 -22.91
N GLY A 181 8.91 85.77 -24.21
CA GLY A 181 7.80 84.96 -24.76
C GLY A 181 6.38 85.48 -24.48
N LEU A 182 6.23 86.74 -24.06
CA LEU A 182 4.94 87.41 -23.84
C LEU A 182 4.34 87.97 -25.15
N GLU A 183 3.06 88.34 -25.11
CA GLU A 183 2.38 88.98 -26.25
C GLU A 183 3.02 90.35 -26.58
N GLU A 184 3.47 90.53 -27.84
CA GLU A 184 4.21 91.69 -28.35
C GLU A 184 3.34 92.97 -28.51
N THR A 185 2.56 93.33 -27.49
CA THR A 185 1.58 94.43 -27.51
C THR A 185 2.21 95.83 -27.43
N GLY A 186 3.41 95.95 -26.85
CA GLY A 186 4.02 97.25 -26.53
C GLY A 186 3.29 98.01 -25.42
N VAL A 187 2.44 97.33 -24.66
CA VAL A 187 1.68 97.83 -23.51
C VAL A 187 2.13 97.04 -22.28
N VAL A 188 2.36 97.74 -21.16
CA VAL A 188 2.66 97.09 -19.87
C VAL A 188 1.34 96.76 -19.19
N ASP A 189 0.95 95.50 -19.32
CA ASP A 189 -0.15 94.88 -18.57
C ASP A 189 0.38 94.22 -17.27
N GLN A 190 -0.48 93.51 -16.55
CA GLN A 190 -0.09 92.82 -15.31
C GLN A 190 1.00 91.75 -15.55
N HIS A 191 0.92 90.97 -16.63
CA HIS A 191 1.91 89.93 -16.92
C HIS A 191 3.25 90.55 -17.29
N THR A 192 3.24 91.58 -18.14
CA THR A 192 4.45 92.32 -18.53
C THR A 192 5.10 92.99 -17.32
N GLN A 193 4.33 93.61 -16.42
CA GLN A 193 4.87 94.23 -15.21
C GLN A 193 5.50 93.18 -14.27
N SER A 194 4.79 92.09 -13.99
CA SER A 194 5.29 91.03 -13.09
C SER A 194 6.55 90.36 -13.66
N ALA A 195 6.60 90.06 -14.96
CA ALA A 195 7.80 89.50 -15.59
C ALA A 195 8.99 90.47 -15.55
N ILE A 196 8.77 91.79 -15.67
CA ILE A 196 9.83 92.79 -15.51
C ILE A 196 10.35 92.79 -14.07
N GLU A 197 9.45 92.78 -13.07
CA GLU A 197 9.80 92.78 -11.65
C GLU A 197 10.56 91.50 -11.23
N GLU A 198 10.09 90.33 -11.66
CA GLU A 198 10.71 89.04 -11.35
C GLU A 198 12.13 88.94 -11.91
N ASN A 199 12.31 89.20 -13.21
CA ASN A 199 13.62 89.11 -13.85
C ASN A 199 14.60 90.19 -13.33
N VAL A 200 14.13 91.40 -12.99
CA VAL A 200 14.96 92.46 -12.37
C VAL A 200 15.39 92.11 -10.95
N ASN A 201 14.54 91.41 -10.21
CA ASN A 201 14.79 91.00 -8.83
C ASN A 201 15.23 89.54 -8.70
N SER A 202 15.69 88.93 -9.81
CA SER A 202 16.23 87.56 -9.81
C SER A 202 17.25 87.36 -8.67
N PRO A 203 17.16 86.25 -7.92
CA PRO A 203 18.07 85.96 -6.80
C PRO A 203 19.48 85.55 -7.27
N TYR A 204 19.76 85.67 -8.57
CA TYR A 204 21.02 85.34 -9.23
C TYR A 204 21.67 86.59 -9.86
N GLN A 205 21.83 87.64 -9.06
CA GLN A 205 22.47 88.91 -9.43
C GLN A 205 23.49 89.39 -8.38
N ILE A 206 24.29 90.40 -8.72
CA ILE A 206 25.30 90.96 -7.80
C ILE A 206 24.64 91.44 -6.50
N GLY A 207 25.18 90.99 -5.36
CA GLY A 207 24.69 91.32 -4.02
C GLY A 207 23.94 90.16 -3.35
N GLU A 208 23.31 89.29 -4.14
CA GLU A 208 22.55 88.15 -3.64
C GLU A 208 23.42 87.01 -3.14
N SER A 209 22.88 86.18 -2.24
CA SER A 209 23.59 84.99 -1.78
C SER A 209 22.68 83.85 -1.32
N GLY A 210 23.16 82.61 -1.46
CA GLY A 210 22.50 81.40 -0.97
C GLY A 210 23.01 80.12 -1.63
N ASN A 211 22.42 78.98 -1.27
CA ASN A 211 22.80 77.67 -1.81
C ASN A 211 22.49 77.54 -3.31
N HIS A 212 21.44 78.21 -3.80
CA HIS A 212 21.12 78.31 -5.22
C HIS A 212 22.27 78.91 -6.04
N VAL A 213 23.02 79.87 -5.50
CA VAL A 213 24.22 80.44 -6.15
C VAL A 213 25.38 79.44 -6.16
N VAL A 214 25.51 78.57 -5.15
CA VAL A 214 26.50 77.48 -5.13
C VAL A 214 26.23 76.51 -6.26
N GLU A 215 24.96 76.12 -6.45
CA GLU A 215 24.49 75.25 -7.53
C GLU A 215 24.68 75.90 -8.91
N LEU A 216 24.27 77.15 -9.10
CA LEU A 216 24.52 77.89 -10.34
C LEU A 216 26.01 77.91 -10.71
N LYS A 217 26.91 78.12 -9.74
CA LYS A 217 28.37 78.08 -9.98
C LYS A 217 28.86 76.69 -10.37
N LYS A 218 28.30 75.63 -9.77
CA LYS A 218 28.57 74.24 -10.19
C LYS A 218 28.09 74.02 -11.62
N ASN A 219 26.87 74.43 -11.96
CA ASN A 219 26.30 74.30 -13.31
C ASN A 219 27.15 75.06 -14.34
N LEU A 220 27.52 76.32 -14.08
CA LEU A 220 28.43 77.07 -14.95
C LEU A 220 29.79 76.35 -15.12
N THR A 221 30.40 75.82 -14.06
CA THR A 221 31.64 75.01 -14.15
C THR A 221 31.45 73.75 -15.00
N THR A 222 30.30 73.10 -14.85
CA THR A 222 29.90 71.90 -15.61
C THR A 222 29.78 72.20 -17.09
N LEU A 223 29.25 73.37 -17.46
CA LEU A 223 29.20 73.92 -18.82
C LEU A 223 30.54 74.50 -19.32
N GLY A 224 31.60 74.47 -18.50
CA GLY A 224 32.92 75.01 -18.84
C GLY A 224 33.05 76.54 -18.71
N ILE A 225 32.08 77.21 -18.08
CA ILE A 225 32.05 78.66 -17.87
C ILE A 225 32.56 79.01 -16.47
N GLY A 226 33.81 79.46 -16.42
CA GLY A 226 34.51 79.73 -15.17
C GLY A 226 35.14 78.47 -14.57
N ASN A 227 35.93 78.67 -13.52
CA ASN A 227 36.62 77.59 -12.80
C ASN A 227 36.44 77.84 -11.30
N TYR A 228 35.30 77.43 -10.77
CA TYR A 228 34.99 77.55 -9.35
C TYR A 228 35.55 76.33 -8.60
N PRO A 229 35.96 76.47 -7.31
CA PRO A 229 36.34 75.31 -6.51
C PRO A 229 35.15 74.37 -6.29
N ALA A 230 35.41 73.10 -5.96
CA ALA A 230 34.37 72.07 -5.78
C ALA A 230 33.26 72.47 -4.78
N ASN A 231 33.64 73.23 -3.75
CA ASN A 231 32.73 73.87 -2.79
C ASN A 231 32.80 75.41 -2.97
N PRO A 232 32.05 76.00 -3.91
CA PRO A 232 32.06 77.43 -4.12
C PRO A 232 31.25 78.18 -3.04
N SER A 233 31.56 79.47 -2.83
CA SER A 233 30.78 80.31 -1.93
C SER A 233 29.35 80.52 -2.44
N GLY A 234 28.40 80.74 -1.53
CA GLY A 234 27.04 81.13 -1.88
C GLY A 234 26.88 82.58 -2.36
N SER A 235 27.95 83.39 -2.41
CA SER A 235 27.87 84.83 -2.74
C SER A 235 27.92 85.13 -4.24
N TYR A 236 26.98 85.89 -4.78
CA TYR A 236 26.99 86.34 -6.17
C TYR A 236 27.69 87.71 -6.28
N GLY A 237 28.91 87.72 -6.80
CA GLY A 237 29.72 88.94 -6.97
C GLY A 237 30.30 89.09 -8.39
N ASP A 238 31.20 90.05 -8.60
CA ASP A 238 31.72 90.44 -9.92
C ASP A 238 32.35 89.31 -10.74
N SER A 239 32.91 88.28 -10.09
CA SER A 239 33.41 87.08 -10.79
C SER A 239 32.27 86.21 -11.31
N THR A 240 31.16 86.13 -10.57
CA THR A 240 29.96 85.37 -10.95
C THR A 240 29.22 86.08 -12.07
N ALA A 241 29.00 87.39 -11.94
CA ALA A 241 28.40 88.22 -12.99
C ALA A 241 29.20 88.19 -14.30
N ARG A 242 30.54 88.28 -14.25
CA ARG A 242 31.38 88.16 -15.47
C ARG A 242 31.29 86.79 -16.14
N ASN A 243 31.15 85.71 -15.36
CA ASN A 243 30.94 84.38 -15.91
C ASN A 243 29.51 84.21 -16.45
N MET A 244 28.51 84.85 -15.83
CA MET A 244 27.15 84.92 -16.36
C MET A 244 27.09 85.68 -17.69
N ILE A 245 27.72 86.86 -17.80
CA ILE A 245 27.85 87.61 -19.06
C ILE A 245 28.54 86.75 -20.14
N ARG A 246 29.57 85.97 -19.79
CA ARG A 246 30.21 85.04 -20.73
C ARG A 246 29.26 83.94 -21.21
N PHE A 247 28.45 83.37 -20.32
CA PHE A 247 27.41 82.41 -20.66
C PHE A 247 26.36 83.04 -21.59
N GLN A 248 25.82 84.20 -21.20
CA GLN A 248 24.82 84.94 -21.97
C GLN A 248 25.33 85.26 -23.37
N LYS A 249 26.54 85.81 -23.48
CA LYS A 249 27.22 86.09 -24.75
C LYS A 249 27.41 84.84 -25.61
N LEU A 250 27.77 83.69 -25.02
CA LEU A 250 27.98 82.44 -25.73
C LEU A 250 26.69 81.93 -26.40
N TYR A 251 25.55 82.13 -25.75
CA TYR A 251 24.24 81.67 -26.22
C TYR A 251 23.36 82.76 -26.85
N GLY A 252 23.90 83.97 -27.09
CA GLY A 252 23.18 85.07 -27.75
C GLY A 252 22.08 85.72 -26.89
N LEU A 253 22.17 85.59 -25.57
CA LEU A 253 21.26 86.16 -24.59
C LEU A 253 21.62 87.62 -24.24
N ASN A 254 20.75 88.31 -23.50
CA ASN A 254 21.02 89.67 -23.04
C ASN A 254 22.22 89.68 -22.05
N GLU A 255 23.31 90.35 -22.39
CA GLU A 255 24.57 90.41 -21.61
C GLU A 255 24.46 91.31 -20.35
N ASN A 256 23.50 91.03 -19.45
CA ASN A 256 23.20 91.83 -18.25
C ASN A 256 23.88 91.32 -16.95
N GLY A 257 24.39 90.08 -16.93
CA GLY A 257 25.02 89.47 -15.76
C GLY A 257 24.08 89.05 -14.64
N ILE A 258 22.77 89.03 -14.90
CA ILE A 258 21.70 88.52 -14.06
C ILE A 258 21.25 87.19 -14.65
N ALA A 259 21.12 86.13 -13.84
CA ALA A 259 20.47 84.90 -14.34
C ALA A 259 18.94 85.11 -14.33
N ASP A 260 18.44 85.71 -15.42
CA ASP A 260 17.00 85.85 -15.69
C ASP A 260 16.39 84.50 -16.13
N GLU A 261 15.07 84.41 -16.23
CA GLU A 261 14.36 83.13 -16.50
C GLU A 261 14.82 82.47 -17.81
N VAL A 262 15.07 83.26 -18.85
CA VAL A 262 15.57 82.80 -20.16
C VAL A 262 17.01 82.30 -20.05
N THR A 263 17.83 82.96 -19.22
CA THR A 263 19.20 82.55 -18.95
C THR A 263 19.26 81.25 -18.15
N LEU A 264 18.43 81.10 -17.11
CA LEU A 264 18.33 79.87 -16.32
C LEU A 264 17.82 78.71 -17.18
N ALA A 265 16.74 78.89 -17.93
CA ALA A 265 16.22 77.89 -18.85
C ALA A 265 17.27 77.45 -19.91
N LYS A 266 18.12 78.37 -20.38
CA LYS A 266 19.24 78.04 -21.29
C LYS A 266 20.37 77.29 -20.56
N ILE A 267 20.63 77.55 -19.28
CA ILE A 267 21.59 76.77 -18.47
C ILE A 267 21.09 75.34 -18.35
N ASP A 268 19.83 75.16 -17.94
CA ASP A 268 19.23 73.84 -17.74
C ASP A 268 19.16 73.05 -19.06
N GLU A 269 18.79 73.70 -20.17
CA GLU A 269 18.81 73.11 -21.50
C GLU A 269 20.19 72.56 -21.89
N MET A 270 21.27 73.27 -21.50
CA MET A 270 22.65 72.92 -21.84
C MET A 270 23.30 71.94 -20.86
N LEU A 271 22.67 71.64 -19.71
CA LEU A 271 23.09 70.56 -18.81
C LEU A 271 22.61 69.19 -19.32
N ILE A 272 21.55 69.15 -20.14
CA ILE A 272 21.02 67.92 -20.75
C ILE A 272 22.02 67.36 -21.78
N LEU A 273 22.59 66.19 -21.51
CA LEU A 273 23.59 65.54 -22.35
C LEU A 273 23.01 65.01 -23.66
N ARG A 274 23.07 65.83 -24.72
CA ARG A 274 22.58 65.51 -26.06
C ARG A 274 23.47 66.07 -27.16
N GLN A 275 23.25 65.62 -28.40
CA GLN A 275 24.01 66.10 -29.57
C GLN A 275 23.98 67.63 -29.69
N GLY A 276 25.17 68.22 -29.85
CA GLY A 276 25.38 69.67 -29.96
C GLY A 276 25.89 70.33 -28.67
N VAL A 277 25.63 69.74 -27.50
CA VAL A 277 26.05 70.29 -26.20
C VAL A 277 27.55 70.16 -26.01
N SER A 278 28.16 71.11 -25.28
CA SER A 278 29.57 71.09 -24.90
C SER A 278 29.79 71.38 -23.43
N GLY A 279 30.71 70.65 -22.78
CA GLY A 279 31.15 70.94 -21.42
C GLY A 279 31.91 69.80 -20.75
N ASN A 280 32.30 70.01 -19.49
CA ASN A 280 33.07 69.04 -18.72
C ASN A 280 32.25 67.78 -18.38
N HIS A 281 30.93 67.90 -18.26
CA HIS A 281 30.00 66.78 -18.14
C HIS A 281 30.06 65.83 -19.34
N VAL A 282 30.22 66.34 -20.57
CA VAL A 282 30.43 65.50 -21.77
C VAL A 282 31.74 64.72 -21.70
N VAL A 283 32.80 65.33 -21.16
CA VAL A 283 34.10 64.64 -20.94
C VAL A 283 33.92 63.49 -19.94
N LYS A 284 33.26 63.73 -18.80
CA LYS A 284 32.95 62.71 -17.79
C LYS A 284 32.11 61.58 -18.37
N LEU A 285 31.04 61.89 -19.12
CA LEU A 285 30.21 60.91 -19.83
C LEU A 285 31.06 59.99 -20.70
N LYS A 286 31.92 60.56 -21.56
CA LYS A 286 32.78 59.78 -22.47
C LYS A 286 33.79 58.90 -21.73
N GLN A 287 34.40 59.41 -20.66
CA GLN A 287 35.34 58.63 -19.83
C GLN A 287 34.62 57.45 -19.14
N ASN A 288 33.42 57.69 -18.61
CA ASN A 288 32.58 56.67 -18.01
C ASN A 288 32.14 55.60 -19.02
N LEU A 289 31.70 55.99 -20.22
CA LEU A 289 31.37 55.07 -21.31
C LEU A 289 32.58 54.21 -21.72
N SER A 290 33.75 54.82 -21.94
CA SER A 290 35.00 54.09 -22.22
C SER A 290 35.34 53.08 -21.12
N LYS A 291 35.13 53.43 -19.84
CA LYS A 291 35.43 52.54 -18.70
C LYS A 291 34.54 51.28 -18.70
N LEU A 292 33.32 51.36 -19.23
CA LEU A 292 32.44 50.20 -19.43
C LEU A 292 32.67 49.47 -20.76
N GLY A 293 33.67 49.87 -21.56
CA GLY A 293 33.97 49.27 -22.86
C GLY A 293 33.05 49.74 -23.99
N ILE A 294 32.43 50.91 -23.85
CA ILE A 294 31.47 51.47 -24.82
C ILE A 294 32.05 52.74 -25.44
N GLY A 295 32.36 52.66 -26.73
CA GLY A 295 33.15 53.66 -27.44
C GLY A 295 34.65 53.58 -27.12
N ASN A 296 35.48 54.05 -28.06
CA ASN A 296 36.93 54.13 -27.90
C ASN A 296 37.37 55.60 -27.86
N TYR A 297 37.12 56.26 -26.72
CA TYR A 297 37.55 57.65 -26.52
C TYR A 297 38.99 57.72 -26.03
N PRO A 298 39.80 58.70 -26.49
CA PRO A 298 41.12 58.97 -25.93
C PRO A 298 41.01 59.45 -24.48
N THR A 299 42.10 59.31 -23.70
CA THR A 299 42.16 59.66 -22.26
C THR A 299 41.62 61.06 -21.93
N ASN A 300 41.88 62.01 -22.82
CA ASN A 300 41.35 63.39 -22.77
C ASN A 300 40.41 63.60 -23.97
N PRO A 301 39.13 63.20 -23.87
CA PRO A 301 38.20 63.36 -24.98
C PRO A 301 37.75 64.82 -25.12
N SER A 302 37.28 65.18 -26.32
CA SER A 302 36.69 66.51 -26.56
C SER A 302 35.49 66.75 -25.65
N ASN A 303 35.26 68.01 -25.28
CA ASN A 303 34.09 68.43 -24.51
C ASN A 303 32.79 68.50 -25.34
N PHE A 304 32.83 68.27 -26.66
CA PHE A 304 31.67 68.35 -27.57
C PHE A 304 30.93 67.02 -27.73
N PHE A 305 29.61 67.00 -27.55
CA PHE A 305 28.75 65.84 -27.78
C PHE A 305 28.36 65.78 -29.26
N GLY A 306 29.14 65.04 -30.06
CA GLY A 306 28.88 64.81 -31.48
C GLY A 306 28.22 63.46 -31.78
N THR A 307 27.97 63.17 -33.05
CA THR A 307 27.28 61.95 -33.52
C THR A 307 27.89 60.64 -33.02
N SER A 308 29.22 60.55 -32.88
CA SER A 308 29.85 59.37 -32.27
C SER A 308 29.45 59.18 -30.80
N THR A 309 29.23 60.26 -30.06
CA THR A 309 28.75 60.21 -28.67
C THR A 309 27.27 59.84 -28.61
N THR A 310 26.44 60.36 -29.53
CA THR A 310 25.05 59.91 -29.69
C THR A 310 24.99 58.40 -29.92
N ASN A 311 25.83 57.86 -30.81
CA ASN A 311 25.87 56.43 -31.11
C ASN A 311 26.34 55.59 -29.92
N ASN A 312 27.34 56.05 -29.17
CA ASN A 312 27.84 55.33 -27.99
C ASN A 312 26.85 55.40 -26.81
N VAL A 313 26.06 56.48 -26.69
CA VAL A 313 24.94 56.56 -25.72
C VAL A 313 23.78 55.64 -26.14
N LEU A 314 23.45 55.57 -27.43
CA LEU A 314 22.48 54.60 -27.96
C LEU A 314 22.92 53.15 -27.74
N GLU A 315 24.22 52.86 -27.88
CA GLU A 315 24.80 51.55 -27.58
C GLU A 315 24.70 51.21 -26.09
N PHE A 316 25.07 52.15 -25.21
CA PHE A 316 24.91 52.02 -23.76
C PHE A 316 23.45 51.76 -23.36
N GLN A 317 22.53 52.60 -23.84
CA GLN A 317 21.10 52.46 -23.56
C GLN A 317 20.59 51.09 -24.02
N ARG A 318 20.96 50.63 -25.22
CA ARG A 318 20.57 49.30 -25.71
C ARG A 318 21.16 48.16 -24.85
N TYR A 319 22.43 48.26 -24.47
CA TYR A 319 23.12 47.21 -23.71
C TYR A 319 22.57 47.03 -22.29
N TYR A 320 22.21 48.13 -21.62
CA TYR A 320 21.59 48.11 -20.27
C TYR A 320 20.04 48.14 -20.29
N GLY A 321 19.39 47.94 -21.44
CA GLY A 321 17.93 47.81 -21.53
C GLY A 321 17.13 49.10 -21.30
N LEU A 322 17.73 50.27 -21.54
CA LEU A 322 17.13 51.59 -21.35
C LEU A 322 16.46 52.12 -22.63
N ASN A 323 15.64 53.16 -22.49
CA ASN A 323 15.05 53.89 -23.61
C ASN A 323 16.14 54.46 -24.53
N THR A 324 16.23 53.98 -25.76
CA THR A 324 17.31 54.33 -26.71
C THR A 324 17.03 55.68 -27.39
N THR A 325 17.24 56.78 -26.67
CA THR A 325 17.01 58.16 -27.14
C THR A 325 18.27 58.81 -27.72
N GLY A 326 19.47 58.33 -27.36
CA GLY A 326 20.74 58.99 -27.65
C GLY A 326 21.00 60.25 -26.82
N ILE A 327 20.10 60.57 -25.89
CA ILE A 327 20.22 61.61 -24.87
C ILE A 327 20.57 60.90 -23.56
N ALA A 328 21.64 61.30 -22.90
CA ALA A 328 21.95 60.80 -21.56
C ALA A 328 21.14 61.59 -20.53
N ASP A 329 19.89 61.18 -20.36
CA ASP A 329 18.98 61.64 -19.32
C ASP A 329 19.39 61.15 -17.92
N GLU A 330 18.65 61.58 -16.89
CA GLU A 330 18.94 61.24 -15.49
C GLU A 330 19.01 59.73 -15.24
N ASN A 331 18.12 58.95 -15.83
CA ASN A 331 18.12 57.49 -15.72
C ASN A 331 19.37 56.88 -16.39
N THR A 332 19.69 57.32 -17.61
CA THR A 332 20.89 56.91 -18.34
C THR A 332 22.16 57.22 -17.54
N LEU A 333 22.24 58.40 -16.91
CA LEU A 333 23.37 58.80 -16.09
C LEU A 333 23.45 58.02 -14.77
N SER A 334 22.32 57.78 -14.10
CA SER A 334 22.26 56.99 -12.87
C SER A 334 22.74 55.56 -13.08
N VAL A 335 22.27 54.88 -14.14
CA VAL A 335 22.72 53.53 -14.51
C VAL A 335 24.20 53.54 -14.92
N LEU A 336 24.65 54.57 -15.65
CA LEU A 336 26.07 54.72 -16.01
C LEU A 336 26.96 54.85 -14.78
N GLU A 337 26.60 55.72 -13.82
CA GLU A 337 27.39 55.94 -12.61
C GLU A 337 27.35 54.74 -11.66
N ARG A 338 26.23 54.03 -11.53
CA ARG A 338 26.15 52.77 -10.77
C ARG A 338 27.12 51.72 -11.33
N ASN A 339 27.09 51.48 -12.63
CA ASN A 339 27.92 50.45 -13.25
C ASN A 339 29.42 50.82 -13.24
N VAL A 340 29.75 52.10 -13.51
CA VAL A 340 31.12 52.62 -13.39
C VAL A 340 31.66 52.49 -11.96
N ASN A 341 30.80 52.60 -10.95
CA ASN A 341 31.16 52.50 -9.53
C ASN A 341 30.78 51.15 -8.91
N SER A 342 30.58 50.10 -9.71
CA SER A 342 30.28 48.74 -9.22
C SER A 342 31.26 48.31 -8.12
N SER A 343 30.74 47.67 -7.08
CA SER A 343 31.52 47.08 -5.99
C SER A 343 32.33 45.84 -6.42
N TYR A 344 32.22 45.43 -7.68
CA TYR A 344 32.92 44.31 -8.31
C TYR A 344 33.90 44.80 -9.39
N GLN A 345 34.80 45.69 -9.01
CA GLN A 345 35.90 46.18 -9.84
C GLN A 345 37.23 46.19 -9.07
N ILE A 346 38.35 46.37 -9.78
CA ILE A 346 39.69 46.40 -9.19
C ILE A 346 39.77 47.39 -8.02
N GLY A 347 40.33 46.92 -6.90
CA GLY A 347 40.51 47.68 -5.67
C GLY A 347 39.41 47.47 -4.63
N GLN A 348 38.22 47.02 -5.04
CA GLN A 348 37.10 46.74 -4.13
C GLN A 348 37.31 45.45 -3.33
N ARG A 349 36.67 45.37 -2.15
CA ARG A 349 36.79 44.23 -1.22
C ARG A 349 35.47 43.93 -0.51
N GLY A 350 35.21 42.66 -0.19
CA GLY A 350 34.09 42.21 0.62
C GLY A 350 33.75 40.72 0.42
N SER A 351 32.75 40.23 1.16
CA SER A 351 32.23 38.85 1.04
C SER A 351 31.61 38.59 -0.34
N HIS A 352 30.95 39.59 -0.92
CA HIS A 352 30.40 39.55 -2.29
C HIS A 352 31.47 39.22 -3.34
N VAL A 353 32.72 39.64 -3.14
CA VAL A 353 33.84 39.28 -4.03
C VAL A 353 34.25 37.81 -3.88
N VAL A 354 34.08 37.22 -2.70
CA VAL A 354 34.31 35.78 -2.48
C VAL A 354 33.24 34.97 -3.22
N GLU A 355 31.99 35.39 -3.10
CA GLU A 355 30.84 34.79 -3.78
C GLU A 355 30.99 34.84 -5.31
N LEU A 356 31.28 36.01 -5.89
CA LEU A 356 31.56 36.14 -7.32
C LEU A 356 32.66 35.17 -7.79
N LYS A 357 33.70 34.94 -6.99
CA LYS A 357 34.77 33.99 -7.34
C LYS A 357 34.31 32.54 -7.30
N LYS A 358 33.46 32.16 -6.33
CA LYS A 358 32.82 30.84 -6.31
C LYS A 358 31.94 30.66 -7.55
N ASN A 359 31.05 31.61 -7.81
CA ASN A 359 30.14 31.62 -8.95
C ASN A 359 30.90 31.49 -10.29
N LEU A 360 31.99 32.24 -10.48
CA LEU A 360 32.85 32.11 -11.66
C LEU A 360 33.52 30.72 -11.73
N THR A 361 33.94 30.14 -10.61
CA THR A 361 34.51 28.77 -10.57
C THR A 361 33.47 27.72 -10.97
N GLU A 362 32.23 27.84 -10.49
CA GLU A 362 31.12 26.94 -10.86
C GLU A 362 30.76 27.02 -12.35
N LEU A 363 30.94 28.19 -12.96
CA LEU A 363 30.80 28.40 -14.41
C LEU A 363 32.08 28.02 -15.20
N GLY A 364 33.08 27.42 -14.55
CA GLY A 364 34.34 26.98 -15.17
C GLY A 364 35.33 28.10 -15.51
N ILE A 365 35.10 29.33 -15.02
CA ILE A 365 35.90 30.51 -15.31
C ILE A 365 36.87 30.82 -14.17
N GLY A 366 38.10 30.33 -14.35
CA GLY A 366 39.18 30.49 -13.38
C GLY A 366 39.23 29.36 -12.37
N ASN A 367 40.37 29.25 -11.69
CA ASN A 367 40.62 28.23 -10.67
C ASN A 367 41.00 28.95 -9.38
N TYR A 368 39.99 29.25 -8.54
CA TYR A 368 40.18 29.86 -7.23
C TYR A 368 40.26 28.77 -6.16
N PRO A 369 41.00 28.98 -5.05
CA PRO A 369 41.00 28.03 -3.93
C PRO A 369 39.61 27.95 -3.29
N ALA A 370 39.33 26.87 -2.56
CA ALA A 370 38.04 26.63 -1.87
C ALA A 370 37.61 27.78 -0.93
N THR A 371 38.57 28.54 -0.41
CA THR A 371 38.38 29.80 0.35
C THR A 371 39.02 30.98 -0.39
N PRO A 372 38.34 31.57 -1.40
CA PRO A 372 38.88 32.73 -2.13
C PRO A 372 39.01 33.96 -1.22
N SER A 373 40.02 34.79 -1.46
CA SER A 373 40.15 36.07 -0.77
C SER A 373 39.04 37.06 -1.18
N GLY A 374 38.57 37.89 -0.24
CA GLY A 374 37.56 38.92 -0.53
C GLY A 374 38.06 40.15 -1.31
N THR A 375 39.23 40.10 -1.96
CA THR A 375 39.80 41.25 -2.70
C THR A 375 39.65 41.10 -4.21
N TYR A 376 39.12 42.12 -4.89
CA TYR A 376 39.00 42.15 -6.34
C TYR A 376 40.27 42.77 -6.95
N GLY A 377 41.09 41.95 -7.60
CA GLY A 377 42.36 42.36 -8.23
C GLY A 377 42.50 41.85 -9.67
N ASP A 378 43.67 42.01 -10.27
CA ASP A 378 43.91 41.75 -11.70
C ASP A 378 43.61 40.31 -12.15
N SER A 379 43.72 39.32 -11.26
CA SER A 379 43.29 37.95 -11.54
C SER A 379 41.77 37.83 -11.64
N THR A 380 41.04 38.57 -10.80
CA THR A 380 39.57 38.60 -10.77
C THR A 380 39.03 39.35 -11.98
N ALA A 381 39.57 40.53 -12.27
CA ALA A 381 39.23 41.30 -13.47
C ALA A 381 39.47 40.51 -14.76
N ARG A 382 40.60 39.80 -14.88
CA ARG A 382 40.88 38.92 -16.05
C ARG A 382 39.91 37.75 -16.17
N ASN A 383 39.47 37.16 -15.06
CA ASN A 383 38.48 36.09 -15.11
C ASN A 383 37.08 36.63 -15.43
N VAL A 384 36.71 37.83 -14.96
CA VAL A 384 35.48 38.51 -15.40
C VAL A 384 35.54 38.90 -16.87
N MET A 385 36.67 39.40 -17.40
CA MET A 385 36.85 39.60 -18.84
C MET A 385 36.69 38.30 -19.65
N LYS A 386 37.28 37.17 -19.20
CA LYS A 386 37.07 35.87 -19.84
C LYS A 386 35.60 35.44 -19.84
N PHE A 387 34.91 35.63 -18.72
CA PHE A 387 33.47 35.36 -18.64
C PHE A 387 32.70 36.25 -19.63
N GLN A 388 32.91 37.56 -19.58
CA GLN A 388 32.28 38.53 -20.48
C GLN A 388 32.50 38.16 -21.95
N SER A 389 33.74 37.88 -22.34
CA SER A 389 34.12 37.40 -23.67
C SER A 389 33.36 36.13 -24.08
N SER A 390 33.32 35.13 -23.20
CA SER A 390 32.62 33.85 -23.45
C SER A 390 31.10 34.00 -23.62
N GLN A 391 30.52 35.07 -23.08
CA GLN A 391 29.08 35.37 -23.12
C GLN A 391 28.71 36.48 -24.12
N GLY A 392 29.68 37.01 -24.89
CA GLY A 392 29.45 38.11 -25.84
C GLY A 392 29.13 39.46 -25.18
N LEU A 393 29.51 39.64 -23.91
CA LEU A 393 29.35 40.86 -23.13
C LEU A 393 30.52 41.84 -23.35
N LYS A 394 30.42 43.06 -22.80
CA LYS A 394 31.52 44.04 -22.87
C LYS A 394 32.68 43.62 -21.97
N GLU A 395 33.83 43.32 -22.58
CA GLU A 395 35.08 42.91 -21.91
C GLU A 395 35.76 44.09 -21.18
N ASN A 396 35.13 44.59 -20.12
CA ASN A 396 35.63 45.71 -19.32
C ASN A 396 36.28 45.28 -17.99
N GLY A 397 36.11 44.01 -17.57
CA GLY A 397 36.68 43.49 -16.33
C GLY A 397 36.05 44.04 -15.05
N ILE A 398 34.88 44.68 -15.17
CA ILE A 398 34.00 45.10 -14.08
C ILE A 398 32.80 44.14 -14.11
N ALA A 399 32.43 43.50 -13.00
CA ALA A 399 31.15 42.81 -12.96
C ALA A 399 30.05 43.86 -12.78
N ASP A 400 29.56 44.34 -13.93
CA ASP A 400 28.46 45.29 -14.07
C ASP A 400 27.10 44.58 -13.95
N ASP A 401 26.00 45.33 -13.95
CA ASP A 401 24.65 44.79 -13.74
C ASP A 401 24.31 43.67 -14.74
N VAL A 402 24.71 43.84 -16.01
CA VAL A 402 24.49 42.86 -17.10
C VAL A 402 25.35 41.61 -16.89
N THR A 403 26.60 41.79 -16.47
CA THR A 403 27.52 40.69 -16.17
C THR A 403 27.03 39.87 -14.97
N LEU A 404 26.63 40.53 -13.88
CA LEU A 404 26.10 39.88 -12.67
C LEU A 404 24.78 39.16 -12.94
N ALA A 405 23.85 39.81 -13.65
CA ALA A 405 22.60 39.18 -14.09
C ALA A 405 22.87 37.93 -14.94
N LYS A 406 23.84 37.99 -15.86
CA LYS A 406 24.19 36.83 -16.70
C LYS A 406 24.90 35.71 -15.93
N ILE A 407 25.70 36.03 -14.91
CA ILE A 407 26.26 35.02 -14.00
C ILE A 407 25.12 34.30 -13.27
N ASN A 408 24.19 35.06 -12.67
CA ASN A 408 23.09 34.49 -11.90
C ASN A 408 22.15 33.63 -12.77
N ASP A 409 21.81 34.08 -13.98
CA ASP A 409 21.05 33.32 -14.99
C ASP A 409 21.70 31.96 -15.31
N LEU A 410 23.03 31.92 -15.45
CA LEU A 410 23.76 30.68 -15.77
C LEU A 410 23.93 29.73 -14.57
N LEU A 411 23.84 30.24 -13.33
CA LEU A 411 23.87 29.43 -12.11
C LEU A 411 22.57 28.68 -11.83
N VAL A 412 21.46 29.05 -12.48
CA VAL A 412 20.21 28.29 -12.44
C VAL A 412 20.44 26.86 -12.97
N LEU A 413 20.11 25.86 -12.15
CA LEU A 413 20.32 24.45 -12.48
C LEU A 413 19.15 23.93 -13.34
N GLN A 414 19.33 24.01 -14.66
CA GLN A 414 18.33 23.60 -15.65
C GLN A 414 18.96 22.77 -16.78
N GLN A 415 18.11 22.25 -17.67
CA GLN A 415 18.54 21.43 -18.81
C GLN A 415 19.61 22.14 -19.66
N GLY A 416 20.73 21.47 -19.87
CA GLY A 416 21.91 22.04 -20.55
C GLY A 416 23.08 22.34 -19.63
N ALA A 417 22.85 22.56 -18.33
CA ALA A 417 23.91 22.90 -17.36
C ALA A 417 25.00 21.80 -17.28
N ARG A 418 26.27 22.22 -17.17
CA ARG A 418 27.45 21.33 -17.05
C ARG A 418 28.40 21.84 -15.98
N ARG A 419 28.19 21.42 -14.72
CA ARG A 419 28.99 21.86 -13.54
C ARG A 419 28.82 20.94 -12.34
N GLU A 420 29.72 21.04 -11.36
CA GLU A 420 29.80 20.13 -10.22
C GLU A 420 28.54 20.11 -9.34
N SER A 421 27.84 21.25 -9.20
CA SER A 421 26.57 21.32 -8.46
C SER A 421 25.46 20.45 -9.07
N VAL A 422 25.56 20.04 -10.34
CA VAL A 422 24.68 19.01 -10.94
C VAL A 422 24.96 17.61 -10.35
N ILE A 423 26.23 17.29 -10.03
CA ILE A 423 26.60 16.00 -9.42
C ILE A 423 26.02 15.90 -8.01
N GLU A 424 26.11 16.98 -7.24
CA GLU A 424 25.51 17.07 -5.91
C GLU A 424 23.98 16.97 -5.95
N LEU A 425 23.31 17.74 -6.82
CA LEU A 425 21.87 17.64 -7.06
C LEU A 425 21.44 16.19 -7.34
N LYS A 426 22.12 15.49 -8.27
CA LYS A 426 21.81 14.09 -8.61
C LYS A 426 22.03 13.13 -7.44
N ARG A 427 23.10 13.31 -6.65
CA ARG A 427 23.36 12.52 -5.45
C ARG A 427 22.28 12.75 -4.39
N ASN A 428 21.85 13.99 -4.19
CA ASN A 428 20.83 14.35 -3.21
C ASN A 428 19.44 13.85 -3.62
N LEU A 429 19.05 13.98 -4.90
CA LEU A 429 17.85 13.33 -5.45
C LEU A 429 17.89 11.80 -5.24
N SER A 430 19.02 11.14 -5.52
CA SER A 430 19.20 9.70 -5.29
C SER A 430 19.01 9.30 -3.82
N LYS A 431 19.56 10.10 -2.88
CA LYS A 431 19.39 9.87 -1.43
C LYS A 431 17.91 9.95 -1.01
N LEU A 432 17.13 10.82 -1.64
CA LEU A 432 15.69 10.94 -1.42
C LEU A 432 14.85 9.87 -2.15
N GLY A 433 15.49 8.98 -2.92
CA GLY A 433 14.83 7.93 -3.68
C GLY A 433 14.30 8.37 -5.05
N ILE A 434 14.69 9.57 -5.52
CA ILE A 434 14.20 10.18 -6.75
C ILE A 434 15.29 10.09 -7.83
N GLY A 435 15.03 9.24 -8.83
CA GLY A 435 16.01 8.89 -9.85
C GLY A 435 17.05 7.88 -9.36
N ASN A 436 17.55 7.05 -10.27
CA ASN A 436 18.58 6.05 -9.99
C ASN A 436 19.88 6.46 -10.70
N TYR A 437 20.65 7.35 -10.08
CA TYR A 437 21.93 7.81 -10.62
C TYR A 437 23.09 6.91 -10.12
N PRO A 438 24.15 6.69 -10.93
CA PRO A 438 25.35 6.00 -10.47
C PRO A 438 26.07 6.83 -9.39
N ALA A 439 26.92 6.19 -8.58
CA ALA A 439 27.63 6.83 -7.46
C ALA A 439 28.47 8.07 -7.86
N ASN A 440 28.99 8.04 -9.09
CA ASN A 440 29.67 9.15 -9.75
C ASN A 440 28.84 9.58 -10.98
N PRO A 441 27.79 10.38 -10.80
CA PRO A 441 26.99 10.84 -11.92
C PRO A 441 27.72 11.92 -12.71
N SER A 442 27.40 12.06 -13.99
CA SER A 442 27.96 13.12 -14.83
C SER A 442 27.54 14.51 -14.33
N ASN A 443 28.37 15.53 -14.59
CA ASN A 443 28.07 16.93 -14.29
C ASN A 443 27.02 17.57 -15.24
N PHE A 444 26.41 16.79 -16.14
CA PHE A 444 25.48 17.28 -17.16
C PHE A 444 24.01 17.14 -16.75
N PHE A 445 23.27 18.25 -16.71
CA PHE A 445 21.83 18.29 -16.46
C PHE A 445 21.09 18.00 -17.77
N GLY A 446 20.80 16.72 -18.03
CA GLY A 446 20.04 16.27 -19.20
C GLY A 446 18.54 16.09 -18.90
N SER A 447 17.78 15.63 -19.89
CA SER A 447 16.32 15.39 -19.79
C SER A 447 15.92 14.45 -18.64
N SER A 448 16.72 13.43 -18.35
CA SER A 448 16.53 12.56 -17.17
C SER A 448 16.59 13.35 -15.86
N THR A 449 17.49 14.34 -15.77
CA THR A 449 17.59 15.22 -14.59
C THR A 449 16.43 16.20 -14.52
N THR A 450 16.01 16.77 -15.64
CA THR A 450 14.78 17.56 -15.72
C THR A 450 13.57 16.77 -15.21
N ASN A 451 13.41 15.52 -15.64
CA ASN A 451 12.30 14.67 -15.21
C ASN A 451 12.38 14.27 -13.73
N ASN A 452 13.58 14.00 -13.20
CA ASN A 452 13.76 13.70 -11.77
C ASN A 452 13.54 14.94 -10.88
N VAL A 453 13.90 16.14 -11.34
CA VAL A 453 13.58 17.40 -10.65
C VAL A 453 12.06 17.65 -10.69
N LYS A 454 11.38 17.42 -11.82
CA LYS A 454 9.90 17.46 -11.88
C LYS A 454 9.25 16.46 -10.93
N ALA A 455 9.76 15.23 -10.84
CA ALA A 455 9.27 14.23 -9.91
C ALA A 455 9.47 14.64 -8.45
N PHE A 456 10.61 15.28 -8.11
CA PHE A 456 10.85 15.87 -6.80
C PHE A 456 9.83 16.98 -6.50
N GLN A 457 9.70 17.96 -7.40
CA GLN A 457 8.77 19.09 -7.24
C GLN A 457 7.34 18.60 -7.05
N GLN A 458 6.88 17.68 -7.90
CA GLN A 458 5.54 17.07 -7.80
C GLN A 458 5.34 16.30 -6.49
N TYR A 459 6.35 15.60 -5.97
CA TYR A 459 6.25 14.81 -4.73
C TYR A 459 6.21 15.69 -3.46
N TYR A 460 6.92 16.82 -3.46
CA TYR A 460 6.95 17.77 -2.33
C TYR A 460 5.99 18.97 -2.48
N GLY A 461 5.18 19.01 -3.55
CA GLY A 461 4.15 20.04 -3.75
C GLY A 461 4.65 21.40 -4.25
N LEU A 462 5.82 21.44 -4.91
CA LEU A 462 6.42 22.64 -5.50
C LEU A 462 5.98 22.84 -6.96
N ASP A 463 6.23 24.03 -7.51
CA ASP A 463 6.01 24.32 -8.93
C ASP A 463 6.83 23.39 -9.84
N VAL A 464 6.16 22.66 -10.74
CA VAL A 464 6.75 21.55 -11.52
C VAL A 464 7.47 22.07 -12.79
N THR A 465 8.47 22.92 -12.58
CA THR A 465 9.26 23.57 -13.64
C THR A 465 10.26 22.61 -14.31
N GLY A 466 10.85 21.68 -13.54
CA GLY A 466 12.02 20.90 -13.93
C GLY A 466 13.35 21.66 -13.84
N ILE A 467 13.30 22.87 -13.26
CA ILE A 467 14.45 23.72 -12.94
C ILE A 467 14.71 23.57 -11.45
N ALA A 468 15.95 23.28 -11.05
CA ALA A 468 16.35 23.34 -9.64
C ALA A 468 16.72 24.79 -9.30
N ASP A 469 15.69 25.58 -9.05
CA ASP A 469 15.76 26.94 -8.48
C ASP A 469 16.03 26.91 -6.97
N ALA A 470 16.09 28.09 -6.33
CA ALA A 470 16.41 28.22 -4.92
C ALA A 470 15.43 27.44 -4.02
N GLU A 471 14.12 27.59 -4.23
CA GLU A 471 13.10 26.87 -3.45
C GLU A 471 13.23 25.35 -3.63
N THR A 472 13.46 24.87 -4.85
CA THR A 472 13.69 23.45 -5.13
C THR A 472 14.96 22.94 -4.44
N LEU A 473 16.06 23.71 -4.45
CA LEU A 473 17.33 23.32 -3.83
C LEU A 473 17.25 23.33 -2.30
N ASP A 474 16.62 24.34 -1.70
CA ASP A 474 16.39 24.43 -0.25
C ASP A 474 15.50 23.29 0.23
N ALA A 475 14.45 22.94 -0.54
CA ALA A 475 13.61 21.78 -0.25
C ALA A 475 14.39 20.45 -0.36
N ILE A 476 15.30 20.31 -1.33
CA ILE A 476 16.17 19.14 -1.45
C ILE A 476 17.09 19.04 -0.22
N ASP A 477 17.78 20.13 0.14
CA ASP A 477 18.73 20.13 1.25
C ASP A 477 18.04 19.81 2.58
N ARG A 478 16.92 20.51 2.87
CA ARG A 478 16.09 20.31 4.06
C ARG A 478 15.66 18.85 4.25
N ASN A 479 15.25 18.17 3.17
CA ASN A 479 14.82 16.77 3.25
C ASN A 479 16.03 15.80 3.31
N VAL A 480 17.13 16.07 2.60
CA VAL A 480 18.36 15.27 2.69
C VAL A 480 19.01 15.37 4.07
N ASN A 481 18.97 16.54 4.69
CA ASN A 481 19.57 16.82 5.99
C ASN A 481 18.60 16.60 7.17
N SER A 482 17.43 15.99 6.93
CA SER A 482 16.44 15.65 7.95
C SER A 482 17.08 15.08 9.23
N SER A 483 16.58 15.52 10.39
CA SER A 483 17.02 15.05 11.69
C SER A 483 16.58 13.61 12.01
N TYR A 484 15.79 12.99 11.13
CA TYR A 484 15.28 11.61 11.23
C TYR A 484 15.88 10.68 10.16
N GLN A 485 17.21 10.62 10.12
CA GLN A 485 17.97 9.71 9.25
C GLN A 485 19.09 8.99 10.03
N VAL A 486 19.70 7.97 9.41
CA VAL A 486 20.78 7.16 10.01
C VAL A 486 21.91 8.05 10.54
N GLY A 487 22.35 7.76 11.77
CA GLY A 487 23.42 8.49 12.45
C GLY A 487 22.95 9.69 13.28
N LYS A 488 21.71 10.17 13.11
CA LYS A 488 21.12 11.21 13.97
C LYS A 488 20.59 10.62 15.28
N SER A 489 20.47 11.46 16.31
CA SER A 489 19.93 11.07 17.62
C SER A 489 19.16 12.19 18.31
N GLY A 490 18.20 11.83 19.15
CA GLY A 490 17.42 12.76 19.98
C GLY A 490 16.11 12.15 20.51
N SER A 491 15.35 12.91 21.29
CA SER A 491 14.04 12.52 21.82
C SER A 491 12.98 12.36 20.73
N HIS A 492 13.07 13.15 19.66
CA HIS A 492 12.22 13.03 18.46
C HIS A 492 12.31 11.66 17.79
N ILE A 493 13.48 11.00 17.86
CA ILE A 493 13.67 9.63 17.36
C ILE A 493 12.96 8.59 18.24
N VAL A 494 12.87 8.83 19.55
CA VAL A 494 12.11 7.98 20.48
C VAL A 494 10.62 8.05 20.11
N ALA A 495 10.10 9.27 19.92
CA ALA A 495 8.72 9.51 19.48
C ALA A 495 8.42 8.85 18.11
N LEU A 496 9.31 9.00 17.11
CA LEU A 496 9.15 8.33 15.81
C LEU A 496 9.03 6.80 15.96
N LYS A 497 9.86 6.17 16.80
CA LYS A 497 9.82 4.72 17.02
C LYS A 497 8.55 4.27 17.74
N GLN A 498 8.08 5.04 18.71
CA GLN A 498 6.80 4.80 19.39
C GLN A 498 5.63 4.93 18.40
N ASN A 499 5.59 6.01 17.60
CA ASN A 499 4.60 6.22 16.55
C ASN A 499 4.58 5.09 15.53
N LEU A 500 5.73 4.66 15.00
CA LEU A 500 5.82 3.52 14.10
C LEU A 500 5.30 2.22 14.75
N THR A 501 5.55 2.01 16.05
CA THR A 501 5.01 0.85 16.79
C THR A 501 3.48 0.90 16.90
N ILE A 502 2.92 2.09 17.20
CA ILE A 502 1.46 2.31 17.24
C ILE A 502 0.84 2.00 15.88
N LEU A 503 1.52 2.38 14.78
CA LEU A 503 1.09 2.11 13.41
C LEU A 503 1.35 0.65 12.95
N GLY A 504 1.79 -0.25 13.84
CA GLY A 504 2.04 -1.67 13.54
C GLY A 504 3.36 -1.95 12.82
N ILE A 505 4.25 -0.96 12.70
CA ILE A 505 5.46 -1.00 11.88
C ILE A 505 6.72 -1.06 12.77
N GLY A 506 7.20 -2.29 12.91
CA GLY A 506 8.28 -2.60 13.85
C GLY A 506 7.75 -2.91 15.24
N ASN A 507 8.59 -3.51 16.06
CA ASN A 507 8.29 -3.86 17.45
C ASN A 507 9.42 -3.31 18.32
N TYR A 508 9.32 -2.03 18.65
CA TYR A 508 10.25 -1.37 19.55
C TYR A 508 9.80 -1.55 21.00
N PRO A 509 10.72 -1.62 21.99
CA PRO A 509 10.34 -1.58 23.39
C PRO A 509 9.69 -0.23 23.73
N GLU A 510 8.89 -0.18 24.80
CA GLU A 510 8.17 1.04 25.26
C GLU A 510 9.10 2.27 25.41
N SER A 511 10.33 2.04 25.86
CA SER A 511 11.42 3.02 25.93
C SER A 511 12.53 2.68 24.92
N PRO A 512 12.39 3.06 23.64
CA PRO A 512 13.41 2.80 22.64
C PRO A 512 14.59 3.78 22.74
N SER A 513 15.74 3.42 22.16
CA SER A 513 16.89 4.33 22.11
C SER A 513 16.59 5.61 21.32
N GLY A 514 17.22 6.72 21.68
CA GLY A 514 17.17 7.96 20.88
C GLY A 514 17.98 7.93 19.58
N THR A 515 18.62 6.81 19.21
CA THR A 515 19.51 6.70 18.05
C THR A 515 18.82 6.18 16.80
N TYR A 516 18.96 6.86 15.66
CA TYR A 516 18.44 6.38 14.38
C TYR A 516 19.50 5.51 13.69
N GLY A 517 19.23 4.22 13.53
CA GLY A 517 20.13 3.27 12.83
C GLY A 517 19.38 2.41 11.82
N ASP A 518 20.06 1.42 11.24
CA ASP A 518 19.55 0.59 10.13
C ASP A 518 18.21 -0.11 10.42
N SER A 519 17.94 -0.45 11.68
CA SER A 519 16.63 -1.03 12.04
C SER A 519 15.50 -0.01 11.97
N THR A 520 15.78 1.27 12.18
CA THR A 520 14.82 2.36 12.03
C THR A 520 14.66 2.76 10.58
N ALA A 521 15.77 2.87 9.83
CA ALA A 521 15.72 3.07 8.37
C ALA A 521 14.86 2.00 7.68
N ARG A 522 15.06 0.71 8.01
CA ARG A 522 14.24 -0.40 7.45
C ARG A 522 12.77 -0.34 7.84
N ASN A 523 12.42 0.17 9.01
CA ASN A 523 11.02 0.31 9.42
C ASN A 523 10.37 1.54 8.78
N VAL A 524 11.12 2.64 8.59
CA VAL A 524 10.65 3.79 7.80
C VAL A 524 10.49 3.43 6.33
N LYS A 525 11.42 2.67 5.72
CA LYS A 525 11.24 2.12 4.36
C LYS A 525 9.97 1.27 4.23
N ARG A 526 9.66 0.43 5.22
CA ARG A 526 8.41 -0.35 5.25
C ARG A 526 7.16 0.53 5.32
N PHE A 527 7.19 1.56 6.16
CA PHE A 527 6.13 2.57 6.23
C PHE A 527 5.96 3.24 4.85
N GLN A 528 7.05 3.75 4.29
CA GLN A 528 7.07 4.45 3.01
C GLN A 528 6.49 3.58 1.89
N ASN A 529 7.03 2.38 1.69
CA ASN A 529 6.55 1.45 0.66
C ASN A 529 5.06 1.08 0.84
N TYR A 530 4.56 0.93 2.07
CA TYR A 530 3.15 0.59 2.31
C TYR A 530 2.19 1.76 1.98
N TYR A 531 2.58 2.99 2.29
CA TYR A 531 1.82 4.20 1.96
C TYR A 531 2.20 4.83 0.61
N SER A 532 2.90 4.08 -0.26
CA SER A 532 3.35 4.52 -1.59
C SER A 532 4.18 5.81 -1.61
N LEU A 533 4.97 6.04 -0.56
CA LEU A 533 5.96 7.11 -0.43
C LEU A 533 7.34 6.65 -0.94
N ASN A 534 8.26 7.59 -1.17
CA ASN A 534 9.61 7.29 -1.63
C ASN A 534 10.38 6.42 -0.61
N GLU A 535 10.80 5.21 -0.99
CA GLU A 535 11.44 4.22 -0.09
C GLU A 535 12.91 4.54 0.24
N ASN A 536 13.19 5.76 0.68
CA ASN A 536 14.55 6.23 0.98
C ASN A 536 15.05 5.80 2.37
N GLY A 537 14.17 5.62 3.36
CA GLY A 537 14.52 5.32 4.75
C GLY A 537 14.97 6.53 5.58
N ILE A 538 14.72 7.73 5.08
CA ILE A 538 14.78 9.00 5.79
C ILE A 538 13.33 9.34 6.15
N ALA A 539 13.01 9.63 7.42
CA ALA A 539 11.68 10.19 7.71
C ALA A 539 11.72 11.69 7.37
N ASP A 540 11.47 11.97 6.10
CA ASP A 540 11.33 13.31 5.54
C ASP A 540 9.98 13.94 5.95
N GLU A 541 9.73 15.18 5.54
CA GLU A 541 8.50 15.91 5.87
C GLU A 541 7.25 15.14 5.44
N THR A 542 7.21 14.65 4.20
CA THR A 542 6.10 13.85 3.66
C THR A 542 5.84 12.59 4.50
N THR A 543 6.91 11.89 4.91
CA THR A 543 6.82 10.70 5.78
C THR A 543 6.25 11.05 7.16
N LEU A 544 6.75 12.12 7.80
CA LEU A 544 6.31 12.55 9.12
C LEU A 544 4.86 13.08 9.11
N ASN A 545 4.48 13.77 8.03
CA ASN A 545 3.11 14.24 7.82
C ASN A 545 2.15 13.05 7.65
N LYS A 546 2.48 12.03 6.83
CA LYS A 546 1.62 10.84 6.70
C LYS A 546 1.53 10.04 8.01
N ILE A 547 2.62 9.92 8.79
CA ILE A 547 2.57 9.32 10.15
C ILE A 547 1.57 10.10 11.04
N SER A 548 1.65 11.43 11.02
CA SER A 548 0.79 12.30 11.84
C SER A 548 -0.67 12.28 11.39
N GLU A 549 -0.93 12.23 10.09
CA GLU A 549 -2.26 12.07 9.48
C GLU A 549 -2.96 10.80 9.99
N ILE A 550 -2.26 9.66 9.95
CA ILE A 550 -2.83 8.37 10.36
C ILE A 550 -3.09 8.34 11.87
N LEU A 551 -2.15 8.84 12.69
CA LEU A 551 -2.31 8.89 14.15
C LEU A 551 -3.48 9.79 14.58
N ASN A 552 -3.74 10.86 13.82
CA ASN A 552 -4.87 11.77 14.04
C ASN A 552 -6.15 11.38 13.28
N SER A 553 -6.21 10.16 12.70
CA SER A 553 -7.38 9.70 11.95
C SER A 553 -8.68 9.81 12.79
N PRO A 554 -9.78 10.30 12.21
CA PRO A 554 -11.08 10.38 12.89
C PRO A 554 -11.72 8.99 13.13
N TYR A 555 -11.11 7.92 12.62
CA TYR A 555 -11.48 6.52 12.86
C TYR A 555 -10.46 5.81 13.77
N SER A 556 -10.14 6.45 14.89
CA SER A 556 -9.22 5.97 15.92
C SER A 556 -9.86 6.03 17.32
N SER A 557 -9.25 5.38 18.31
CA SER A 557 -9.83 5.28 19.66
C SER A 557 -9.99 6.64 20.34
N GLY A 558 -11.19 6.91 20.89
CA GLY A 558 -11.54 8.17 21.53
C GLY A 558 -12.37 9.11 20.64
N ASN A 559 -12.28 8.97 19.31
CA ASN A 559 -13.10 9.74 18.38
C ASN A 559 -14.55 9.26 18.32
N SER A 560 -15.46 10.13 17.85
CA SER A 560 -16.86 9.76 17.66
C SER A 560 -17.56 10.56 16.56
N GLY A 561 -18.58 9.97 15.93
CA GLY A 561 -19.41 10.64 14.93
C GLY A 561 -20.23 9.66 14.08
N ALA A 562 -20.96 10.19 13.08
CA ALA A 562 -21.77 9.38 12.16
C ALA A 562 -20.91 8.45 11.30
N HIS A 563 -19.72 8.90 10.89
CA HIS A 563 -18.72 8.11 10.16
C HIS A 563 -18.29 6.84 10.91
N VAL A 564 -18.26 6.88 12.25
CA VAL A 564 -17.96 5.70 13.08
C VAL A 564 -19.14 4.73 13.13
N VAL A 565 -20.39 5.21 13.01
CA VAL A 565 -21.57 4.35 12.86
C VAL A 565 -21.49 3.60 11.53
N GLU A 566 -21.26 4.33 10.44
CA GLU A 566 -21.09 3.79 9.09
C GLU A 566 -19.97 2.74 9.02
N LEU A 567 -18.79 3.02 9.57
CA LEU A 567 -17.69 2.05 9.64
C LEU A 567 -18.11 0.74 10.33
N LYS A 568 -18.90 0.82 11.41
CA LYS A 568 -19.37 -0.38 12.13
C LYS A 568 -20.41 -1.16 11.33
N GLU A 569 -21.27 -0.48 10.59
CA GLU A 569 -22.25 -1.09 9.69
C GLU A 569 -21.57 -1.76 8.49
N ASN A 570 -20.53 -1.13 7.95
CA ASN A 570 -19.67 -1.68 6.91
C ASN A 570 -18.93 -2.93 7.40
N LEU A 571 -18.22 -2.87 8.53
CA LEU A 571 -17.56 -4.04 9.13
C LEU A 571 -18.54 -5.19 9.42
N LYS A 572 -19.72 -4.88 9.96
CA LYS A 572 -20.80 -5.86 10.19
C LYS A 572 -21.26 -6.53 8.90
N THR A 573 -21.40 -5.76 7.81
CA THR A 573 -21.77 -6.27 6.48
C THR A 573 -20.69 -7.19 5.92
N LEU A 574 -19.41 -6.89 6.18
CA LEU A 574 -18.27 -7.75 5.85
C LEU A 574 -18.11 -8.95 6.81
N GLY A 575 -19.06 -9.18 7.71
CA GLY A 575 -19.05 -10.32 8.65
C GLY A 575 -18.12 -10.13 9.86
N ILE A 576 -17.62 -8.92 10.10
CA ILE A 576 -16.65 -8.62 11.16
C ILE A 576 -17.29 -7.82 12.30
N GLY A 577 -17.24 -8.40 13.50
CA GLY A 577 -17.79 -7.83 14.71
C GLY A 577 -19.32 -8.02 14.84
N ASN A 578 -19.77 -8.24 16.07
CA ASN A 578 -21.20 -8.37 16.37
C ASN A 578 -21.76 -7.03 16.87
N TYR A 579 -22.05 -6.12 15.94
CA TYR A 579 -22.63 -4.80 16.26
C TYR A 579 -24.16 -4.85 16.35
N PRO A 580 -24.79 -4.16 17.33
CA PRO A 580 -26.25 -4.04 17.40
C PRO A 580 -26.81 -3.35 16.15
N SER A 581 -28.14 -3.36 15.97
CA SER A 581 -28.77 -2.73 14.80
C SER A 581 -28.52 -1.23 14.71
N ASN A 582 -28.41 -0.54 15.86
CA ASN A 582 -28.06 0.87 15.95
C ASN A 582 -26.75 0.98 16.75
N PRO A 583 -25.56 0.92 16.12
CA PRO A 583 -24.30 1.06 16.83
C PRO A 583 -24.07 2.49 17.33
N SER A 584 -23.37 2.65 18.46
CA SER A 584 -23.00 3.98 18.96
C SER A 584 -22.03 4.70 18.03
N GLY A 585 -22.01 6.03 18.07
CA GLY A 585 -21.02 6.84 17.33
C GLY A 585 -19.59 6.76 17.89
N SER A 586 -19.35 6.13 19.05
CA SER A 586 -18.05 6.16 19.73
C SER A 586 -17.08 5.09 19.22
N TYR A 587 -15.84 5.46 18.87
CA TYR A 587 -14.78 4.54 18.52
C TYR A 587 -14.05 4.08 19.79
N GLY A 588 -14.47 2.94 20.34
CA GLY A 588 -13.88 2.34 21.54
C GLY A 588 -13.03 1.10 21.24
N SER A 589 -12.50 0.47 22.30
CA SER A 589 -11.65 -0.74 22.21
C SER A 589 -12.30 -1.95 21.53
N SER A 590 -13.64 -1.98 21.42
CA SER A 590 -14.36 -2.99 20.62
C SER A 590 -14.30 -2.67 19.12
N THR A 591 -14.39 -1.40 18.72
CA THR A 591 -14.22 -0.98 17.32
C THR A 591 -12.78 -1.20 16.87
N ALA A 592 -11.80 -0.77 17.68
CA ALA A 592 -10.38 -0.96 17.40
C ALA A 592 -10.03 -2.45 17.19
N ARG A 593 -10.53 -3.36 18.04
CA ARG A 593 -10.33 -4.81 17.86
C ARG A 593 -10.96 -5.37 16.58
N ASN A 594 -12.11 -4.85 16.15
CA ASN A 594 -12.75 -5.31 14.93
C ASN A 594 -12.05 -4.77 13.67
N VAL A 595 -11.53 -3.53 13.71
CA VAL A 595 -10.68 -2.99 12.65
C VAL A 595 -9.34 -3.73 12.59
N HIS A 596 -8.71 -4.02 13.73
CA HIS A 596 -7.52 -4.88 13.81
C HIS A 596 -7.79 -6.30 13.25
N ALA A 597 -8.96 -6.88 13.52
CA ALA A 597 -9.37 -8.17 12.93
C ALA A 597 -9.60 -8.09 11.41
N PHE A 598 -10.17 -6.99 10.89
CA PHE A 598 -10.27 -6.72 9.46
C PHE A 598 -8.88 -6.60 8.83
N GLN A 599 -8.00 -5.79 9.41
CA GLN A 599 -6.64 -5.57 8.93
C GLN A 599 -5.85 -6.89 8.87
N SER A 600 -5.89 -7.69 9.94
CA SER A 600 -5.26 -9.00 10.01
C SER A 600 -5.78 -9.97 8.94
N TYR A 601 -7.10 -9.98 8.70
CA TYR A 601 -7.72 -10.86 7.71
C TYR A 601 -7.32 -10.55 6.26
N TYR A 602 -7.14 -9.27 5.92
CA TYR A 602 -6.71 -8.82 4.59
C TYR A 602 -5.20 -8.51 4.48
N GLY A 603 -4.40 -8.83 5.50
CA GLY A 603 -2.94 -8.65 5.48
C GLY A 603 -2.46 -7.19 5.54
N LEU A 604 -3.30 -6.27 6.04
CA LEU A 604 -2.97 -4.86 6.29
C LEU A 604 -2.19 -4.70 7.62
N TYR A 605 -1.63 -3.52 7.87
CA TYR A 605 -1.00 -3.25 9.18
C TYR A 605 -2.02 -3.21 10.32
N GLU A 606 -1.83 -4.07 11.31
CA GLU A 606 -2.78 -4.38 12.38
C GLU A 606 -2.78 -3.32 13.52
N ASN A 607 -2.97 -2.04 13.19
CA ASN A 607 -2.92 -0.93 14.15
C ASN A 607 -4.27 -0.59 14.82
N GLY A 608 -5.39 -1.12 14.32
CA GLY A 608 -6.74 -0.86 14.86
C GLY A 608 -7.27 0.56 14.59
N ILE A 609 -6.61 1.33 13.72
CA ILE A 609 -7.04 2.63 13.18
C ILE A 609 -7.55 2.38 11.76
N ALA A 610 -8.77 2.81 11.43
CA ALA A 610 -9.23 2.73 10.04
C ALA A 610 -8.68 3.92 9.25
N ASP A 611 -7.45 3.77 8.77
CA ASP A 611 -6.78 4.70 7.87
C ASP A 611 -7.32 4.61 6.44
N GLU A 612 -6.83 5.47 5.56
CA GLU A 612 -7.18 5.49 4.13
C GLU A 612 -7.07 4.10 3.47
N VAL A 613 -5.98 3.37 3.73
CA VAL A 613 -5.75 2.02 3.16
C VAL A 613 -6.82 1.03 3.66
N THR A 614 -7.12 1.06 4.95
CA THR A 614 -8.15 0.22 5.58
C THR A 614 -9.55 0.55 5.04
N LEU A 615 -9.90 1.84 4.93
CA LEU A 615 -11.20 2.30 4.43
C LEU A 615 -11.37 1.99 2.94
N ASN A 616 -10.33 2.18 2.13
CA ASN A 616 -10.33 1.82 0.71
C ASN A 616 -10.52 0.32 0.53
N LYS A 617 -9.86 -0.53 1.34
CA LYS A 617 -10.07 -1.99 1.28
C LYS A 617 -11.50 -2.38 1.70
N ILE A 618 -12.07 -1.74 2.72
CA ILE A 618 -13.49 -1.94 3.09
C ILE A 618 -14.41 -1.62 1.91
N GLN A 619 -14.20 -0.48 1.24
CA GLN A 619 -15.01 -0.07 0.09
C GLN A 619 -14.81 -0.95 -1.15
N GLU A 620 -13.60 -1.42 -1.42
CA GLU A 620 -13.29 -2.38 -2.48
C GLU A 620 -14.15 -3.65 -2.33
N ILE A 621 -14.19 -4.22 -1.13
CA ILE A 621 -14.96 -5.45 -0.85
C ILE A 621 -16.46 -5.18 -0.92
N LEU A 622 -16.94 -4.08 -0.33
CA LEU A 622 -18.36 -3.70 -0.41
C LEU A 622 -18.80 -3.49 -1.86
N ASN A 623 -17.93 -3.00 -2.73
CA ASN A 623 -18.19 -2.79 -4.15
C ASN A 623 -17.89 -4.01 -5.04
N SER A 624 -17.59 -5.19 -4.46
CA SER A 624 -17.33 -6.42 -5.20
C SER A 624 -18.44 -6.75 -6.21
N PRO A 625 -18.09 -7.17 -7.45
CA PRO A 625 -19.06 -7.59 -8.45
C PRO A 625 -19.76 -8.93 -8.10
N TYR A 626 -19.34 -9.61 -7.02
CA TYR A 626 -19.89 -10.86 -6.51
C TYR A 626 -20.64 -10.64 -5.18
N ARG A 627 -21.70 -9.82 -5.20
CA ARG A 627 -22.58 -9.55 -4.04
C ARG A 627 -24.04 -9.49 -4.48
N LEU A 628 -24.96 -9.58 -3.52
CA LEU A 628 -26.40 -9.49 -3.74
C LEU A 628 -26.79 -8.28 -4.62
N GLY A 629 -27.54 -8.55 -5.68
CA GLY A 629 -28.05 -7.54 -6.63
C GLY A 629 -27.16 -7.27 -7.85
N ASN A 630 -25.89 -7.68 -7.83
CA ASN A 630 -25.02 -7.60 -9.00
C ASN A 630 -25.27 -8.77 -9.98
N ARG A 631 -24.82 -8.65 -11.23
CA ARG A 631 -25.06 -9.66 -12.27
C ARG A 631 -23.96 -9.72 -13.33
N GLY A 632 -23.74 -10.88 -13.93
CA GLY A 632 -22.85 -11.06 -15.09
C GLY A 632 -22.38 -12.49 -15.31
N ASN A 633 -21.55 -12.71 -16.33
CA ASN A 633 -21.01 -14.05 -16.66
C ASN A 633 -20.10 -14.60 -15.54
N HIS A 634 -19.41 -13.72 -14.82
CA HIS A 634 -18.61 -14.08 -13.64
C HIS A 634 -19.47 -14.71 -12.53
N VAL A 635 -20.71 -14.27 -12.36
CA VAL A 635 -21.67 -14.90 -11.42
C VAL A 635 -22.06 -16.30 -11.91
N VAL A 636 -22.26 -16.48 -13.22
CA VAL A 636 -22.56 -17.82 -13.79
C VAL A 636 -21.41 -18.79 -13.54
N GLU A 637 -20.17 -18.32 -13.66
CA GLU A 637 -18.96 -19.09 -13.35
C GLU A 637 -18.86 -19.41 -11.85
N LEU A 638 -19.01 -18.41 -10.97
CA LEU A 638 -19.06 -18.63 -9.52
C LEU A 638 -20.14 -19.66 -9.14
N LYS A 639 -21.34 -19.59 -9.72
CA LYS A 639 -22.41 -20.57 -9.50
C LYS A 639 -22.02 -21.98 -9.93
N ARG A 640 -21.40 -22.13 -11.10
CA ARG A 640 -20.87 -23.43 -11.58
C ARG A 640 -19.79 -23.97 -10.64
N ASN A 641 -18.90 -23.10 -10.16
CA ASN A 641 -17.82 -23.44 -9.24
C ASN A 641 -18.40 -23.89 -7.89
N LEU A 642 -19.32 -23.14 -7.30
CA LEU A 642 -20.03 -23.51 -6.07
C LEU A 642 -20.78 -24.85 -6.23
N SER A 643 -21.51 -25.08 -7.32
CA SER A 643 -22.17 -26.38 -7.56
C SER A 643 -21.17 -27.54 -7.74
N GLN A 644 -20.01 -27.32 -8.39
CA GLN A 644 -18.95 -28.34 -8.46
C GLN A 644 -18.38 -28.69 -7.08
N LEU A 645 -18.30 -27.68 -6.18
CA LEU A 645 -17.94 -27.86 -4.78
C LEU A 645 -19.13 -28.34 -3.92
N GLY A 646 -20.30 -28.57 -4.51
CA GLY A 646 -21.48 -29.07 -3.81
C GLY A 646 -22.19 -28.04 -2.92
N TYR A 647 -22.04 -26.74 -3.21
CA TYR A 647 -22.79 -25.63 -2.62
C TYR A 647 -23.86 -25.17 -3.62
N GLY A 648 -25.10 -25.55 -3.36
CA GLY A 648 -26.25 -25.29 -4.23
C GLY A 648 -26.33 -26.19 -5.45
N GLU A 649 -27.56 -26.38 -5.95
CA GLU A 649 -27.85 -27.11 -7.19
C GLU A 649 -28.31 -26.12 -8.26
N TYR A 650 -27.37 -25.65 -9.09
CA TYR A 650 -27.68 -24.84 -10.25
C TYR A 650 -27.89 -25.70 -11.50
N THR A 651 -28.73 -25.22 -12.41
CA THR A 651 -28.88 -25.83 -13.75
C THR A 651 -27.59 -25.69 -14.55
N GLN A 652 -27.45 -26.42 -15.68
CA GLN A 652 -26.27 -26.28 -16.56
C GLN A 652 -26.06 -24.84 -17.07
N ASN A 653 -27.14 -24.05 -17.13
CA ASN A 653 -27.16 -22.64 -17.48
C ASN A 653 -27.76 -21.82 -16.31
N PRO A 654 -26.99 -21.52 -15.26
CA PRO A 654 -27.44 -20.68 -14.15
C PRO A 654 -27.80 -19.25 -14.62
N SER A 655 -28.73 -18.58 -13.91
CA SER A 655 -28.95 -17.15 -14.12
C SER A 655 -27.67 -16.34 -13.80
N PRO A 656 -27.35 -15.28 -14.56
CA PRO A 656 -26.24 -14.38 -14.28
C PRO A 656 -26.46 -13.47 -13.05
N ASP A 657 -27.64 -13.48 -12.42
CA ASP A 657 -27.95 -12.58 -11.31
C ASP A 657 -27.48 -13.16 -9.97
N TYR A 658 -26.78 -12.38 -9.15
CA TYR A 658 -26.35 -12.77 -7.81
C TYR A 658 -27.51 -12.56 -6.83
N ASP A 659 -28.32 -13.60 -6.69
CA ASP A 659 -29.52 -13.64 -5.87
C ASP A 659 -29.24 -14.07 -4.41
N THR A 660 -30.27 -14.03 -3.57
CA THR A 660 -30.18 -14.45 -2.15
C THR A 660 -29.80 -15.92 -1.98
N ASN A 661 -30.07 -16.80 -2.97
CA ASN A 661 -29.61 -18.20 -2.91
C ASN A 661 -28.08 -18.25 -3.10
N THR A 662 -27.57 -17.48 -4.07
CA THR A 662 -26.13 -17.33 -4.35
C THR A 662 -25.39 -16.79 -3.14
N GLU A 663 -25.92 -15.73 -2.52
CA GLU A 663 -25.41 -15.16 -1.28
C GLU A 663 -25.38 -16.19 -0.14
N ASN A 664 -26.45 -16.98 0.03
CA ASN A 664 -26.53 -18.02 1.05
C ASN A 664 -25.50 -19.14 0.81
N TYR A 665 -25.31 -19.60 -0.43
CA TYR A 665 -24.31 -20.62 -0.74
C TYR A 665 -22.87 -20.11 -0.57
N VAL A 666 -22.60 -18.83 -0.86
CA VAL A 666 -21.32 -18.20 -0.53
C VAL A 666 -21.13 -18.09 1.00
N LYS A 667 -22.17 -17.75 1.77
CA LYS A 667 -22.14 -17.79 3.25
C LYS A 667 -21.88 -19.20 3.78
N GLU A 668 -22.44 -20.24 3.16
CA GLU A 668 -22.19 -21.64 3.52
C GLU A 668 -20.75 -22.07 3.19
N PHE A 669 -20.22 -21.67 2.03
CA PHE A 669 -18.83 -21.89 1.66
C PHE A 669 -17.88 -21.21 2.66
N GLN A 670 -18.09 -19.91 2.93
CA GLN A 670 -17.30 -19.14 3.88
C GLN A 670 -17.27 -19.78 5.27
N ARG A 671 -18.44 -20.19 5.81
CA ARG A 671 -18.53 -20.93 7.09
C ARG A 671 -17.78 -22.25 7.09
N SER A 672 -17.77 -22.96 5.96
CA SER A 672 -17.13 -24.28 5.84
C SER A 672 -15.61 -24.18 5.93
N TYR A 673 -15.04 -23.14 5.33
CA TYR A 673 -13.59 -22.89 5.26
C TYR A 673 -13.07 -21.88 6.28
N GLY A 674 -13.89 -21.44 7.24
CA GLY A 674 -13.49 -20.53 8.31
C GLY A 674 -13.22 -19.09 7.85
N LEU A 675 -13.83 -18.67 6.75
CA LEU A 675 -13.75 -17.32 6.20
C LEU A 675 -14.75 -16.38 6.89
N ASN A 676 -14.59 -15.07 6.69
CA ASN A 676 -15.58 -14.08 7.14
C ASN A 676 -16.89 -14.29 6.38
N VAL A 677 -18.01 -14.30 7.10
CA VAL A 677 -19.31 -14.73 6.56
C VAL A 677 -20.12 -13.53 6.08
N SER A 678 -19.61 -12.87 5.04
CA SER A 678 -20.24 -11.69 4.41
C SER A 678 -21.35 -12.08 3.42
N GLY A 679 -21.19 -13.20 2.71
CA GLY A 679 -21.96 -13.54 1.50
C GLY A 679 -21.54 -12.76 0.25
N ILE A 680 -20.44 -12.02 0.34
CA ILE A 680 -19.74 -11.40 -0.79
C ILE A 680 -18.58 -12.35 -1.15
N ALA A 681 -18.45 -12.76 -2.41
CA ALA A 681 -17.27 -13.50 -2.85
C ALA A 681 -16.15 -12.50 -3.18
N ASP A 682 -15.40 -12.12 -2.14
CA ASP A 682 -14.18 -11.32 -2.22
C ASP A 682 -12.97 -12.13 -2.74
N GLU A 683 -11.81 -11.49 -2.88
CA GLU A 683 -10.58 -12.14 -3.35
C GLU A 683 -10.18 -13.36 -2.51
N VAL A 684 -10.40 -13.32 -1.19
CA VAL A 684 -10.06 -14.40 -0.25
C VAL A 684 -11.01 -15.58 -0.43
N THR A 685 -12.30 -15.29 -0.61
CA THR A 685 -13.34 -16.27 -0.89
C THR A 685 -13.13 -16.94 -2.24
N LEU A 686 -12.85 -16.17 -3.30
CA LEU A 686 -12.59 -16.67 -4.64
C LEU A 686 -11.31 -17.50 -4.70
N ALA A 687 -10.20 -17.02 -4.13
CA ALA A 687 -8.95 -17.78 -4.06
C ALA A 687 -9.13 -19.11 -3.29
N LYS A 688 -9.95 -19.13 -2.23
CA LYS A 688 -10.29 -20.38 -1.52
C LYS A 688 -11.20 -21.28 -2.37
N ILE A 689 -12.12 -20.76 -3.18
CA ILE A 689 -12.91 -21.56 -4.14
C ILE A 689 -11.97 -22.23 -5.14
N ASP A 690 -11.01 -21.50 -5.71
CA ASP A 690 -10.05 -22.03 -6.69
C ASP A 690 -9.12 -23.08 -6.08
N GLU A 691 -8.62 -22.87 -4.85
CA GLU A 691 -7.84 -23.86 -4.09
C GLU A 691 -8.62 -25.17 -3.88
N VAL A 692 -9.91 -25.06 -3.53
CA VAL A 692 -10.77 -26.22 -3.26
C VAL A 692 -11.17 -26.93 -4.57
N LEU A 693 -11.38 -26.19 -5.67
CA LEU A 693 -11.61 -26.76 -7.01
C LEU A 693 -10.39 -27.52 -7.51
N ALA A 694 -9.20 -26.95 -7.35
CA ALA A 694 -7.94 -27.57 -7.78
C ALA A 694 -7.64 -28.86 -7.00
N SER A 695 -7.88 -28.86 -5.69
CA SER A 695 -7.67 -30.03 -4.82
C SER A 695 -8.82 -31.05 -4.84
N ARG A 696 -10.01 -30.67 -5.33
CA ARG A 696 -11.25 -31.48 -5.33
C ARG A 696 -11.58 -32.06 -3.94
N HIS A 697 -11.19 -31.34 -2.88
CA HIS A 697 -11.32 -31.78 -1.49
C HIS A 697 -12.30 -30.89 -0.73
N VAL A 698 -13.55 -31.34 -0.67
CA VAL A 698 -14.69 -30.60 -0.12
C VAL A 698 -15.01 -31.09 1.28
N VAL A 699 -15.07 -30.18 2.26
CA VAL A 699 -15.46 -30.51 3.65
C VAL A 699 -16.66 -29.67 4.07
N ILE A 700 -17.80 -30.33 4.28
CA ILE A 700 -19.04 -29.73 4.75
C ILE A 700 -19.28 -30.17 6.20
N TYR A 701 -19.53 -29.23 7.11
CA TYR A 701 -19.92 -29.52 8.49
C TYR A 701 -21.43 -29.47 8.65
N GLN A 702 -22.04 -30.60 9.00
CA GLN A 702 -23.48 -30.65 9.33
C GLN A 702 -23.68 -30.62 10.85
N GLN A 703 -24.32 -29.56 11.34
CA GLN A 703 -24.69 -29.42 12.76
C GLN A 703 -25.95 -30.23 13.12
N PHE A 704 -25.97 -30.76 14.35
CA PHE A 704 -27.11 -31.44 14.95
C PHE A 704 -27.40 -30.87 16.34
N ASP A 705 -28.68 -30.63 16.67
CA ASP A 705 -29.12 -30.03 17.93
C ASP A 705 -29.12 -31.04 19.11
N ILE A 706 -28.00 -31.72 19.29
CA ILE A 706 -27.74 -32.67 20.38
C ILE A 706 -26.26 -32.60 20.76
N THR A 707 -25.93 -32.69 22.05
CA THR A 707 -24.54 -32.74 22.48
C THR A 707 -23.96 -34.15 22.32
N LEU A 708 -22.63 -34.25 22.20
CA LEU A 708 -21.93 -35.54 22.12
C LEU A 708 -22.25 -36.46 23.32
N ASP A 709 -22.43 -35.89 24.52
CA ASP A 709 -22.77 -36.66 25.73
C ASP A 709 -24.23 -37.14 25.77
N GLN A 710 -25.17 -36.37 25.22
CA GLN A 710 -26.55 -36.81 25.02
C GLN A 710 -26.59 -37.96 23.99
N ALA A 711 -25.89 -37.82 22.86
CA ALA A 711 -25.77 -38.88 21.87
C ALA A 711 -25.16 -40.16 22.48
N LEU A 712 -24.07 -40.03 23.24
CA LEU A 712 -23.41 -41.14 23.93
C LEU A 712 -24.33 -41.85 24.93
N ASN A 713 -25.16 -41.10 25.69
CA ASN A 713 -26.14 -41.68 26.59
C ASN A 713 -27.17 -42.56 25.86
N VAL A 714 -27.65 -42.11 24.71
CA VAL A 714 -28.59 -42.91 23.89
C VAL A 714 -27.89 -44.15 23.34
N GLN A 715 -26.65 -44.03 22.84
CA GLN A 715 -25.88 -45.17 22.34
C GLN A 715 -25.65 -46.26 23.40
N MET A 716 -25.34 -45.88 24.64
CA MET A 716 -25.12 -46.84 25.74
C MET A 716 -26.39 -47.63 26.14
N ASN A 717 -27.58 -47.19 25.72
CA ASN A 717 -28.85 -47.90 25.94
C ASN A 717 -29.25 -48.83 24.77
N GLN A 718 -28.46 -48.88 23.69
CA GLN A 718 -28.65 -49.79 22.56
C GLN A 718 -27.69 -50.98 22.63
N LEU A 719 -27.91 -52.00 21.80
CA LEU A 719 -26.99 -53.13 21.68
C LEU A 719 -25.69 -52.69 20.98
N GLN A 720 -24.64 -52.46 21.76
CA GLN A 720 -23.30 -52.16 21.29
C GLN A 720 -22.39 -53.39 21.45
N GLN A 721 -21.53 -53.65 20.46
CA GLN A 721 -20.58 -54.76 20.48
C GLN A 721 -19.18 -54.31 20.05
N THR A 722 -18.15 -55.02 20.51
CA THR A 722 -16.75 -54.89 20.07
C THR A 722 -16.05 -56.24 20.15
N ASP A 723 -15.09 -56.47 19.26
CA ASP A 723 -14.17 -57.60 19.26
C ASP A 723 -12.79 -57.26 19.85
N LYS A 724 -12.55 -56.00 20.26
CA LYS A 724 -11.35 -55.51 20.94
C LYS A 724 -10.89 -56.41 22.10
N TYR A 725 -11.85 -57.00 22.81
CA TYR A 725 -11.62 -57.82 23.99
C TYR A 725 -11.61 -59.34 23.70
N ARG A 726 -11.65 -59.77 22.44
CA ARG A 726 -11.84 -61.18 22.05
C ARG A 726 -10.84 -62.16 22.70
N ASN A 727 -9.61 -61.71 22.93
CA ASN A 727 -8.52 -62.50 23.51
C ASN A 727 -8.30 -62.24 25.01
N ASN A 728 -9.06 -61.32 25.62
CA ASN A 728 -8.95 -61.03 27.05
C ASN A 728 -9.63 -62.14 27.86
N PRO A 729 -9.18 -62.43 29.10
CA PRO A 729 -9.91 -63.25 30.05
C PRO A 729 -11.35 -62.78 30.24
N ALA A 730 -12.21 -63.68 30.72
CA ALA A 730 -13.59 -63.38 31.04
C ALA A 730 -14.00 -64.18 32.27
N TYR A 731 -14.67 -63.55 33.24
CA TYR A 731 -14.92 -64.15 34.55
C TYR A 731 -16.41 -64.25 34.87
N VAL A 732 -16.77 -65.31 35.60
CA VAL A 732 -18.10 -65.52 36.19
C VAL A 732 -17.97 -65.84 37.67
N HIS A 733 -18.95 -65.43 38.47
CA HIS A 733 -18.94 -65.63 39.92
C HIS A 733 -19.39 -67.06 40.27
N SER A 734 -18.70 -67.72 41.20
CA SER A 734 -18.95 -69.09 41.65
C SER A 734 -20.42 -69.37 42.03
N ASN A 735 -21.02 -68.53 42.88
CA ASN A 735 -22.43 -68.61 43.31
C ASN A 735 -23.50 -68.74 42.20
N TYR A 736 -23.18 -68.43 40.94
CA TYR A 736 -24.12 -68.46 39.82
C TYR A 736 -23.83 -69.57 38.79
N ILE A 737 -22.89 -70.47 39.10
CA ILE A 737 -22.57 -71.63 38.29
C ILE A 737 -22.56 -72.91 39.13
N GLU A 738 -22.97 -74.02 38.52
CA GLU A 738 -22.85 -75.36 39.09
C GLU A 738 -21.86 -76.16 38.24
N PHE A 739 -20.80 -76.68 38.87
CA PHE A 739 -19.80 -77.48 38.17
C PHE A 739 -20.38 -78.81 37.72
N VAL A 740 -20.27 -79.08 36.42
CA VAL A 740 -20.70 -80.33 35.79
C VAL A 740 -19.46 -80.96 35.19
N GLU A 741 -18.69 -81.69 36.00
CA GLU A 741 -17.57 -82.46 35.48
C GLU A 741 -18.13 -83.58 34.58
N ARG A 742 -17.63 -83.71 33.34
CA ARG A 742 -18.10 -84.74 32.41
C ARG A 742 -16.95 -85.63 32.01
N GLY A 743 -17.22 -86.93 31.91
CA GLY A 743 -16.30 -87.92 31.41
C GLY A 743 -16.88 -88.72 30.25
N ARG A 744 -16.00 -89.35 29.47
CA ARG A 744 -16.39 -90.42 28.55
C ARG A 744 -15.80 -91.73 29.01
N ILE A 745 -16.62 -92.78 28.95
CA ILE A 745 -16.17 -94.15 29.17
C ILE A 745 -15.08 -94.50 28.15
N THR A 746 -14.00 -95.15 28.58
CA THR A 746 -12.81 -95.40 27.74
C THR A 746 -12.75 -96.78 27.09
N GLY A 747 -13.57 -97.73 27.53
CA GLY A 747 -13.60 -99.10 27.02
C GLY A 747 -15.02 -99.62 26.78
N ASP A 748 -15.13 -100.69 26.01
CA ASP A 748 -16.42 -101.33 25.72
C ASP A 748 -16.86 -102.28 26.82
N SER A 749 -18.18 -102.48 26.96
CA SER A 749 -18.79 -103.30 28.01
C SER A 749 -18.39 -102.92 29.45
N VAL A 750 -18.14 -101.64 29.71
CA VAL A 750 -17.84 -101.11 31.06
C VAL A 750 -19.11 -101.16 31.92
N ARG A 751 -18.96 -101.74 33.11
CA ARG A 751 -20.06 -101.96 34.08
C ARG A 751 -20.16 -100.76 35.02
N LEU A 752 -21.28 -100.04 34.94
CA LEU A 752 -21.65 -98.99 35.90
C LEU A 752 -22.42 -99.65 37.05
N ARG A 753 -22.00 -99.39 38.29
CA ARG A 753 -22.40 -100.15 39.48
C ARG A 753 -23.19 -99.29 40.48
N THR A 754 -24.02 -99.89 41.32
CA THR A 754 -24.78 -99.19 42.37
C THR A 754 -23.97 -98.91 43.64
N ALA A 755 -22.82 -99.57 43.80
CA ALA A 755 -21.83 -99.31 44.84
C ALA A 755 -20.41 -99.44 44.25
N PRO A 756 -19.37 -98.81 44.85
CA PRO A 756 -17.99 -98.86 44.35
C PRO A 756 -17.25 -100.16 44.75
N THR A 757 -17.93 -101.31 44.66
CA THR A 757 -17.36 -102.65 44.91
C THR A 757 -17.56 -103.57 43.71
N PHE A 758 -16.81 -104.66 43.60
CA PHE A 758 -16.90 -105.61 42.49
C PHE A 758 -18.01 -106.66 42.62
N ASP A 759 -18.76 -106.63 43.72
CA ASP A 759 -19.91 -107.51 44.04
C ASP A 759 -20.99 -107.56 42.95
N ASN A 760 -22.07 -108.32 43.20
CA ASN A 760 -23.21 -108.41 42.30
C ASN A 760 -24.12 -107.15 42.35
N ASN A 761 -23.59 -106.02 41.91
CA ASN A 761 -24.15 -104.66 42.05
C ASN A 761 -24.21 -103.87 40.72
N ILE A 762 -24.19 -104.56 39.57
CA ILE A 762 -24.12 -103.93 38.24
C ILE A 762 -25.50 -103.33 37.89
N ALA A 763 -25.54 -102.04 37.55
CA ALA A 763 -26.77 -101.34 37.14
C ALA A 763 -26.91 -101.25 35.62
N PHE A 764 -25.82 -100.98 34.91
CA PHE A 764 -25.78 -100.87 33.45
C PHE A 764 -24.44 -101.37 32.92
N THR A 765 -24.43 -101.75 31.65
CA THR A 765 -23.22 -102.00 30.86
C THR A 765 -23.23 -101.04 29.68
N VAL A 766 -22.14 -100.31 29.46
CA VAL A 766 -22.04 -99.23 28.48
C VAL A 766 -20.74 -99.34 27.67
N ASN A 767 -20.70 -98.69 26.50
CA ASN A 767 -19.57 -98.79 25.57
C ASN A 767 -18.67 -97.55 25.57
N SER A 768 -17.52 -97.65 24.92
CA SER A 768 -16.54 -96.57 24.82
C SER A 768 -17.17 -95.32 24.18
N GLY A 769 -16.74 -94.14 24.62
CA GLY A 769 -17.31 -92.87 24.22
C GLY A 769 -18.64 -92.49 24.90
N THR A 770 -19.31 -93.40 25.63
CA THR A 770 -20.53 -93.09 26.40
C THR A 770 -20.24 -91.94 27.38
N ALA A 771 -21.07 -90.89 27.33
CA ALA A 771 -20.92 -89.73 28.21
C ALA A 771 -21.53 -90.01 29.59
N VAL A 772 -20.80 -89.63 30.64
CA VAL A 772 -21.23 -89.67 32.04
C VAL A 772 -20.93 -88.33 32.70
N GLU A 773 -21.77 -87.91 33.62
CA GLU A 773 -21.50 -86.78 34.52
C GLU A 773 -20.77 -87.32 35.75
N ILE A 774 -19.67 -86.71 36.15
CA ILE A 774 -18.87 -87.10 37.30
C ILE A 774 -19.33 -86.26 38.50
N LEU A 775 -19.89 -86.94 39.51
CA LEU A 775 -20.40 -86.36 40.75
C LEU A 775 -19.35 -86.32 41.87
N GLY A 776 -18.16 -86.88 41.64
CA GLY A 776 -17.04 -86.88 42.58
C GLY A 776 -16.23 -88.18 42.55
N GLN A 777 -15.17 -88.24 43.36
CA GLN A 777 -14.34 -89.43 43.53
C GLN A 777 -14.62 -90.06 44.91
N VAL A 778 -14.72 -91.39 44.98
CA VAL A 778 -14.92 -92.16 46.21
C VAL A 778 -13.90 -93.29 46.32
N THR A 779 -13.64 -93.74 47.55
CA THR A 779 -12.87 -94.96 47.81
C THR A 779 -13.77 -96.18 47.63
N GLY A 780 -13.25 -97.20 46.96
CA GLY A 780 -13.90 -98.49 46.73
C GLY A 780 -12.89 -99.61 46.57
N ASP A 781 -13.31 -100.72 45.97
CA ASP A 781 -12.44 -101.88 45.77
C ASP A 781 -11.22 -101.55 44.89
N LEU A 782 -10.10 -102.21 45.20
CA LEU A 782 -8.83 -102.06 44.48
C LEU A 782 -8.94 -102.61 43.06
N HIS A 783 -8.63 -101.78 42.06
CA HIS A 783 -8.55 -102.17 40.65
C HIS A 783 -7.42 -101.41 39.94
N ALA A 784 -6.67 -102.11 39.07
CA ALA A 784 -5.56 -101.52 38.32
C ALA A 784 -4.60 -100.64 39.18
N GLY A 785 -4.34 -101.05 40.43
CA GLY A 785 -3.47 -100.35 41.36
C GLY A 785 -4.10 -99.15 42.11
N SER A 786 -5.40 -98.89 41.99
CA SER A 786 -6.09 -97.81 42.71
C SER A 786 -7.39 -98.26 43.37
N THR A 787 -7.74 -97.67 44.51
CA THR A 787 -9.06 -97.79 45.14
C THR A 787 -10.00 -96.65 44.73
N SER A 788 -9.63 -95.83 43.74
CA SER A 788 -10.37 -94.64 43.33
C SER A 788 -11.45 -94.94 42.30
N TRP A 789 -12.70 -94.68 42.66
CA TRP A 789 -13.86 -94.78 41.78
C TRP A 789 -14.44 -93.40 41.53
N TYR A 790 -14.97 -93.16 40.33
CA TYR A 790 -15.86 -92.03 40.10
C TYR A 790 -17.28 -92.41 40.50
N LYS A 791 -17.87 -91.59 41.37
CA LYS A 791 -19.32 -91.47 41.51
C LYS A 791 -19.81 -90.68 40.30
N ILE A 792 -20.79 -91.20 39.58
CA ILE A 792 -21.29 -90.63 38.33
C ILE A 792 -22.82 -90.52 38.33
N SER A 793 -23.33 -89.62 37.51
CA SER A 793 -24.74 -89.53 37.09
C SER A 793 -24.85 -90.08 35.67
N TYR A 794 -25.74 -91.06 35.49
CA TYR A 794 -26.07 -91.65 34.19
C TYR A 794 -27.52 -92.12 34.21
N ASN A 795 -28.32 -91.71 33.21
CA ASN A 795 -29.77 -91.94 33.15
C ASN A 795 -30.50 -91.58 34.47
N ASN A 796 -30.20 -90.40 35.03
CA ASN A 796 -30.73 -89.89 36.30
C ASN A 796 -30.52 -90.83 37.51
N ARG A 797 -29.52 -91.72 37.45
CA ARG A 797 -29.11 -92.58 38.57
C ARG A 797 -27.69 -92.25 38.99
N THR A 798 -27.50 -92.14 40.31
CA THR A 798 -26.17 -92.12 40.92
C THR A 798 -25.58 -93.53 40.85
N LEU A 799 -24.43 -93.67 40.20
CA LEU A 799 -23.72 -94.93 39.98
C LEU A 799 -22.23 -94.74 40.26
N TYR A 800 -21.47 -95.83 40.16
CA TYR A 800 -20.02 -95.87 40.39
C TYR A 800 -19.33 -96.61 39.25
N VAL A 801 -18.19 -96.08 38.82
CA VAL A 801 -17.31 -96.70 37.81
C VAL A 801 -15.85 -96.44 38.19
N HIS A 802 -14.97 -97.43 38.00
CA HIS A 802 -13.58 -97.28 38.42
C HIS A 802 -12.88 -96.15 37.63
N LYS A 803 -12.02 -95.37 38.29
CA LYS A 803 -11.42 -94.15 37.72
C LYS A 803 -10.69 -94.37 36.40
N SER A 804 -10.04 -95.52 36.23
CA SER A 804 -9.32 -95.88 34.99
C SER A 804 -10.22 -96.06 33.75
N LEU A 805 -11.54 -96.19 33.93
CA LEU A 805 -12.51 -96.49 32.87
C LEU A 805 -13.24 -95.23 32.37
N VAL A 806 -12.84 -94.04 32.83
CA VAL A 806 -13.43 -92.75 32.44
C VAL A 806 -12.32 -91.74 32.11
N ASN A 807 -12.42 -91.10 30.96
CA ASN A 807 -11.58 -89.97 30.56
C ASN A 807 -12.36 -88.65 30.77
N PRO A 808 -11.98 -87.79 31.74
CA PRO A 808 -12.62 -86.48 31.94
C PRO A 808 -12.44 -85.56 30.72
N GLN A 809 -13.52 -84.96 30.23
CA GLN A 809 -13.52 -84.06 29.08
C GLN A 809 -13.52 -82.58 29.49
N GLY A 810 -12.53 -82.19 30.28
CA GLY A 810 -12.39 -80.84 30.81
C GLY A 810 -13.48 -80.46 31.83
N LYS A 811 -13.35 -79.26 32.40
CA LYS A 811 -14.31 -78.74 33.37
C LYS A 811 -15.27 -77.76 32.70
N ILE A 812 -16.55 -78.08 32.78
CA ILE A 812 -17.64 -77.19 32.37
C ILE A 812 -18.54 -76.89 33.58
N ALA A 813 -19.31 -75.82 33.48
CA ALA A 813 -20.34 -75.51 34.46
C ALA A 813 -21.62 -75.07 33.76
N LEU A 814 -22.76 -75.23 34.43
CA LEU A 814 -24.05 -74.70 34.00
C LEU A 814 -24.37 -73.44 34.80
N THR A 815 -24.86 -72.39 34.15
CA THR A 815 -25.34 -71.19 34.84
C THR A 815 -26.65 -71.48 35.56
N THR A 816 -26.73 -71.20 36.86
CA THR A 816 -27.95 -71.45 37.66
C THR A 816 -28.98 -70.32 37.50
N THR A 817 -28.56 -69.16 37.03
CA THR A 817 -29.39 -67.98 36.79
C THR A 817 -28.81 -67.13 35.64
N ARG A 818 -29.50 -66.05 35.24
CA ARG A 818 -28.93 -65.07 34.31
C ARG A 818 -27.83 -64.29 35.02
N LEU A 819 -26.59 -64.37 34.53
CA LEU A 819 -25.42 -63.77 35.17
C LEU A 819 -24.63 -62.86 34.23
N ASN A 820 -23.87 -61.93 34.82
CA ASN A 820 -22.96 -61.04 34.11
C ASN A 820 -21.59 -61.72 33.93
N VAL A 821 -21.09 -61.73 32.70
CA VAL A 821 -19.69 -62.09 32.38
C VAL A 821 -18.85 -60.83 32.49
N ARG A 822 -17.73 -60.90 33.21
CA ARG A 822 -16.96 -59.72 33.63
C ARG A 822 -15.52 -59.71 33.12
N ALA A 823 -14.94 -58.52 33.04
CA ALA A 823 -13.57 -58.30 32.63
C ALA A 823 -12.52 -58.70 33.68
N GLU A 824 -12.88 -58.64 34.98
CA GLU A 824 -11.98 -58.95 36.09
C GLU A 824 -12.69 -59.75 37.18
N GLN A 825 -11.92 -60.25 38.15
CA GLN A 825 -12.38 -61.04 39.30
C GLN A 825 -13.04 -60.18 40.40
N ASN A 826 -13.94 -59.26 40.02
CA ASN A 826 -14.68 -58.41 40.97
C ASN A 826 -16.04 -57.94 40.40
N SER A 827 -16.98 -57.59 41.28
CA SER A 827 -18.37 -57.27 40.91
C SER A 827 -18.59 -55.83 40.41
N SER A 828 -17.59 -54.94 40.52
CA SER A 828 -17.60 -53.58 39.96
C SER A 828 -17.01 -53.51 38.55
N SER A 829 -16.24 -54.52 38.13
CA SER A 829 -15.58 -54.56 36.82
C SER A 829 -16.57 -54.61 35.65
N HIS A 830 -16.08 -54.15 34.49
CA HIS A 830 -16.84 -54.04 33.26
C HIS A 830 -17.53 -55.36 32.87
N ILE A 831 -18.77 -55.24 32.38
CA ILE A 831 -19.60 -56.39 31.99
C ILE A 831 -19.42 -56.61 30.49
N TYR A 832 -18.76 -57.69 30.12
CA TYR A 832 -18.57 -58.11 28.73
C TYR A 832 -19.83 -58.70 28.07
N GLY A 833 -20.84 -59.04 28.86
CA GLY A 833 -22.13 -59.52 28.37
C GLY A 833 -22.87 -60.29 29.47
N THR A 834 -23.97 -60.93 29.10
CA THR A 834 -24.72 -61.80 30.04
C THR A 834 -24.97 -63.17 29.46
N LEU A 835 -24.95 -64.19 30.31
CA LEU A 835 -25.37 -65.55 29.98
C LEU A 835 -26.77 -65.79 30.54
N ALA A 836 -27.63 -66.47 29.77
CA ALA A 836 -28.92 -66.95 30.24
C ALA A 836 -28.74 -68.07 31.29
N ALA A 837 -29.79 -68.41 32.03
CA ALA A 837 -29.80 -69.59 32.89
C ALA A 837 -29.75 -70.89 32.07
N GLY A 838 -29.09 -71.93 32.57
CA GLY A 838 -28.87 -73.21 31.89
C GLY A 838 -27.79 -73.17 30.79
N ALA A 839 -27.11 -72.05 30.60
CA ALA A 839 -26.03 -71.93 29.62
C ALA A 839 -24.79 -72.71 30.08
N THR A 840 -24.18 -73.48 29.17
CA THR A 840 -22.92 -74.19 29.44
C THR A 840 -21.72 -73.25 29.26
N VAL A 841 -20.85 -73.16 30.26
CA VAL A 841 -19.57 -72.45 30.21
C VAL A 841 -18.40 -73.42 30.30
N ASN A 842 -17.36 -73.18 29.51
CA ASN A 842 -16.10 -73.92 29.61
C ASN A 842 -15.17 -73.17 30.58
N ILE A 843 -14.78 -73.83 31.67
CA ILE A 843 -13.87 -73.24 32.66
C ILE A 843 -12.43 -73.37 32.14
N VAL A 844 -11.73 -72.24 32.07
CA VAL A 844 -10.33 -72.15 31.66
C VAL A 844 -9.43 -72.26 32.89
N ASN A 845 -9.70 -71.46 33.93
CA ASN A 845 -8.99 -71.47 35.20
C ASN A 845 -9.98 -71.35 36.36
N GLU A 846 -9.78 -72.14 37.42
CA GLU A 846 -10.57 -72.04 38.65
C GLU A 846 -9.92 -71.09 39.65
N GLY A 847 -10.64 -70.03 40.04
CA GLY A 847 -10.32 -69.23 41.23
C GLY A 847 -11.28 -69.58 42.39
N GLY A 848 -11.16 -68.88 43.52
CA GLY A 848 -12.03 -69.10 44.69
C GLY A 848 -13.45 -68.54 44.51
N THR A 849 -13.56 -67.24 44.24
CA THR A 849 -14.86 -66.55 44.07
C THR A 849 -15.24 -66.35 42.59
N TRP A 850 -14.23 -66.33 41.71
CA TRP A 850 -14.38 -66.06 40.28
C TRP A 850 -13.66 -67.13 39.47
N HIS A 851 -14.31 -67.63 38.43
CA HIS A 851 -13.74 -68.61 37.50
C HIS A 851 -13.56 -67.95 36.13
N GLU A 852 -12.41 -68.21 35.50
CA GLU A 852 -12.15 -67.77 34.14
C GLU A 852 -12.85 -68.71 33.16
N ILE A 853 -13.52 -68.15 32.15
CA ILE A 853 -14.28 -68.90 31.16
C ILE A 853 -13.84 -68.57 29.73
N ARG A 854 -14.00 -69.55 28.83
CA ARG A 854 -13.92 -69.29 27.39
C ARG A 854 -15.20 -68.58 26.96
N TYR A 855 -15.10 -67.29 26.61
CA TYR A 855 -16.23 -66.45 26.21
C TYR A 855 -16.13 -66.00 24.73
N GLY A 856 -17.23 -65.48 24.19
CA GLY A 856 -17.35 -65.05 22.80
C GLY A 856 -16.37 -63.94 22.41
N SER A 857 -16.07 -63.84 21.11
CA SER A 857 -15.23 -62.76 20.56
C SER A 857 -15.92 -61.40 20.63
N TRP A 858 -17.23 -61.34 20.32
CA TRP A 858 -18.05 -60.15 20.47
C TRP A 858 -18.47 -59.95 21.92
N ARG A 859 -18.14 -58.79 22.48
CA ARG A 859 -18.40 -58.41 23.87
C ARG A 859 -18.97 -56.99 23.94
N ASN A 860 -19.66 -56.66 25.03
CA ASN A 860 -20.12 -55.29 25.29
C ASN A 860 -18.90 -54.34 25.46
N PRO A 861 -18.88 -53.17 24.81
CA PRO A 861 -17.85 -52.16 24.99
C PRO A 861 -18.04 -51.35 26.27
N THR A 862 -16.98 -50.69 26.74
CA THR A 862 -17.09 -49.65 27.77
C THR A 862 -17.63 -48.35 27.17
N ARG A 863 -18.15 -47.45 28.02
CA ARG A 863 -18.54 -46.09 27.61
C ARG A 863 -17.39 -45.31 26.96
N SER A 864 -16.14 -45.57 27.36
CA SER A 864 -14.96 -44.93 26.79
C SER A 864 -14.71 -45.40 25.35
N ASP A 865 -14.85 -46.71 25.09
CA ASP A 865 -14.71 -47.26 23.74
C ASP A 865 -15.77 -46.67 22.80
N VAL A 866 -17.04 -46.64 23.23
CA VAL A 866 -18.13 -46.04 22.44
C VAL A 866 -17.83 -44.56 22.15
N ARG A 867 -17.40 -43.76 23.15
CA ARG A 867 -17.03 -42.35 22.93
C ARG A 867 -15.89 -42.22 21.91
N SER A 868 -14.91 -43.11 21.92
CA SER A 868 -13.74 -43.02 21.04
C SER A 868 -14.09 -43.11 19.55
N TYR A 869 -15.14 -43.86 19.20
CA TYR A 869 -15.63 -43.98 17.82
C TYR A 869 -16.85 -43.10 17.50
N LEU A 870 -17.60 -42.65 18.52
CA LEU A 870 -18.70 -41.71 18.36
C LEU A 870 -18.24 -40.25 18.19
N ASP A 871 -17.11 -39.85 18.78
CA ASP A 871 -16.59 -38.48 18.71
C ASP A 871 -16.03 -38.16 17.30
N PRO A 872 -16.67 -37.29 16.50
CA PRO A 872 -16.24 -36.99 15.13
C PRO A 872 -14.81 -36.42 15.05
N ALA A 873 -14.34 -35.74 16.10
CA ALA A 873 -12.99 -35.20 16.16
C ALA A 873 -11.89 -36.26 16.31
N ARG A 874 -12.27 -37.54 16.53
CA ARG A 874 -11.36 -38.69 16.66
C ARG A 874 -11.48 -39.68 15.51
N ASN A 875 -12.36 -39.41 14.55
CA ASN A 875 -12.63 -40.32 13.45
C ASN A 875 -11.69 -40.07 12.27
N ASP A 876 -11.54 -41.11 11.44
CA ASP A 876 -10.93 -40.96 10.12
C ASP A 876 -11.94 -40.23 9.20
N GLU A 877 -11.48 -39.22 8.46
CA GLU A 877 -12.31 -38.41 7.55
C GLU A 877 -13.16 -39.27 6.58
N PHE A 878 -12.66 -40.45 6.15
CA PHE A 878 -13.40 -41.35 5.26
C PHE A 878 -14.60 -42.04 5.91
N GLN A 879 -14.73 -42.00 7.24
CA GLN A 879 -16.01 -42.34 7.89
C GLN A 879 -17.10 -41.30 7.58
N HIS A 880 -16.69 -40.07 7.26
CA HIS A 880 -17.54 -38.95 6.89
C HIS A 880 -17.61 -38.72 5.36
N LEU A 881 -17.05 -39.61 4.54
CA LEU A 881 -17.16 -39.54 3.08
C LEU A 881 -18.65 -39.53 2.68
N ASP A 882 -19.04 -38.56 1.86
CA ASP A 882 -20.41 -38.42 1.35
C ASP A 882 -20.69 -39.51 0.31
N LEU A 883 -21.28 -40.59 0.78
CA LEU A 883 -21.66 -41.74 -0.02
C LEU A 883 -22.79 -41.43 -1.01
N SER A 884 -23.38 -40.23 -0.99
CA SER A 884 -24.31 -39.77 -2.01
C SER A 884 -23.65 -39.01 -3.17
N SER A 885 -22.38 -38.63 -3.03
CA SER A 885 -21.62 -37.86 -4.02
C SER A 885 -20.86 -38.77 -4.98
N SER A 886 -20.79 -38.39 -6.26
CA SER A 886 -19.96 -39.07 -7.25
C SER A 886 -18.47 -38.80 -7.01
N VAL A 887 -17.66 -39.81 -7.28
CA VAL A 887 -16.18 -39.72 -7.30
C VAL A 887 -15.69 -38.80 -8.44
N GLY A 888 -16.53 -38.54 -9.45
CA GLY A 888 -16.25 -37.51 -10.46
C GLY A 888 -15.02 -37.79 -11.32
N VAL A 889 -14.76 -39.06 -11.65
CA VAL A 889 -13.66 -39.51 -12.53
C VAL A 889 -14.21 -40.25 -13.76
N SER A 890 -13.36 -40.49 -14.75
CA SER A 890 -13.76 -41.16 -15.99
C SER A 890 -14.03 -42.67 -15.81
N THR A 891 -14.65 -43.28 -16.82
CA THR A 891 -14.81 -44.75 -16.89
C THR A 891 -13.46 -45.49 -16.89
N SER A 892 -12.38 -44.91 -17.47
CA SER A 892 -11.07 -45.55 -17.46
C SER A 892 -10.47 -45.59 -16.06
N GLU A 893 -10.65 -44.52 -15.27
CA GLU A 893 -10.21 -44.45 -13.88
C GLU A 893 -10.91 -45.50 -13.01
N ILE A 894 -12.24 -45.59 -13.08
CA ILE A 894 -12.98 -46.63 -12.36
C ILE A 894 -12.54 -48.04 -12.79
N ASN A 895 -12.25 -48.24 -14.09
CA ASN A 895 -11.77 -49.53 -14.58
C ASN A 895 -10.38 -49.93 -14.05
N LYS A 896 -9.52 -49.00 -13.60
CA LYS A 896 -8.26 -49.32 -12.90
C LYS A 896 -8.54 -50.15 -11.63
N VAL A 897 -9.52 -49.73 -10.83
CA VAL A 897 -9.85 -50.32 -9.51
C VAL A 897 -10.45 -51.73 -9.64
N ILE A 898 -11.27 -51.96 -10.65
CA ILE A 898 -11.97 -53.24 -10.90
C ILE A 898 -11.24 -54.15 -11.91
N ALA A 899 -10.02 -53.81 -12.30
CA ALA A 899 -9.18 -54.64 -13.15
C ALA A 899 -8.95 -56.04 -12.53
N GLY A 900 -9.17 -57.10 -13.32
CA GLY A 900 -9.03 -58.49 -12.90
C GLY A 900 -10.09 -59.01 -11.91
N ARG A 901 -11.11 -58.21 -11.56
CA ARG A 901 -12.11 -58.57 -10.53
C ARG A 901 -13.30 -59.36 -11.10
N GLY A 902 -13.01 -60.48 -11.78
CA GLY A 902 -14.03 -61.39 -12.31
C GLY A 902 -15.06 -60.69 -13.21
N THR A 903 -16.35 -60.95 -13.01
CA THR A 903 -17.44 -60.33 -13.80
C THR A 903 -17.53 -58.80 -13.65
N LEU A 904 -16.89 -58.21 -12.63
CA LEU A 904 -16.85 -56.75 -12.43
C LEU A 904 -15.81 -56.07 -13.33
N ASN A 905 -14.87 -56.82 -13.90
CA ASN A 905 -13.83 -56.27 -14.77
C ASN A 905 -14.44 -55.56 -16.01
N GLY A 906 -14.09 -54.29 -16.19
CA GLY A 906 -14.59 -53.46 -17.30
C GLY A 906 -15.97 -52.84 -17.08
N GLN A 907 -16.64 -53.08 -15.94
CA GLN A 907 -17.99 -52.57 -15.66
C GLN A 907 -18.01 -51.11 -15.15
N GLY A 908 -16.94 -50.33 -15.31
CA GLY A 908 -16.83 -48.98 -14.73
C GLY A 908 -17.93 -48.02 -15.18
N ALA A 909 -18.38 -48.13 -16.43
CA ALA A 909 -19.51 -47.36 -16.94
C ALA A 909 -20.83 -47.69 -16.22
N ALA A 910 -21.05 -48.97 -15.87
CA ALA A 910 -22.23 -49.39 -15.13
C ALA A 910 -22.22 -48.86 -13.69
N PHE A 911 -21.05 -48.79 -13.04
CA PHE A 911 -20.92 -48.19 -11.70
C PHE A 911 -21.15 -46.67 -11.71
N ILE A 912 -20.57 -45.93 -12.68
CA ILE A 912 -20.81 -44.49 -12.86
C ILE A 912 -22.29 -44.20 -13.16
N GLU A 913 -22.90 -44.99 -14.05
CA GLU A 913 -24.32 -44.83 -14.37
C GLU A 913 -25.22 -45.14 -13.17
N ALA A 914 -24.91 -46.19 -12.41
CA ALA A 914 -25.61 -46.54 -11.18
C ALA A 914 -25.49 -45.42 -10.12
N GLY A 915 -24.29 -44.87 -9.94
CA GLY A 915 -24.05 -43.75 -9.04
C GLY A 915 -24.80 -42.49 -9.44
N ARG A 916 -24.83 -42.16 -10.74
CA ARG A 916 -25.61 -41.04 -11.30
C ARG A 916 -27.13 -41.23 -11.17
N LEU A 917 -27.64 -42.44 -11.35
CA LEU A 917 -29.08 -42.72 -11.32
C LEU A 917 -29.67 -42.79 -9.90
N HIS A 918 -28.86 -43.19 -8.92
CA HIS A 918 -29.31 -43.47 -7.56
C HIS A 918 -28.61 -42.63 -6.49
N SER A 919 -27.79 -41.66 -6.91
CA SER A 919 -26.94 -40.81 -6.06
C SER A 919 -26.19 -41.63 -5.02
N VAL A 920 -25.32 -42.53 -5.50
CA VAL A 920 -24.47 -43.40 -4.67
C VAL A 920 -23.03 -43.34 -5.16
N ASN A 921 -22.08 -43.17 -4.24
CA ASN A 921 -20.66 -43.11 -4.54
C ASN A 921 -20.15 -44.40 -5.21
N GLU A 922 -19.48 -44.27 -6.35
CA GLU A 922 -19.10 -45.39 -7.21
C GLU A 922 -18.09 -46.31 -6.52
N LEU A 923 -17.12 -45.74 -5.80
CA LEU A 923 -16.14 -46.54 -5.06
C LEU A 923 -16.76 -47.24 -3.83
N TYR A 924 -17.78 -46.66 -3.21
CA TYR A 924 -18.56 -47.33 -2.17
C TYR A 924 -19.34 -48.54 -2.73
N LEU A 925 -20.00 -48.38 -3.88
CA LEU A 925 -20.66 -49.51 -4.58
C LEU A 925 -19.65 -50.60 -4.95
N ILE A 926 -18.49 -50.22 -5.47
CA ILE A 926 -17.42 -51.17 -5.81
C ILE A 926 -16.88 -51.86 -4.56
N SER A 927 -16.73 -51.15 -3.43
CA SER A 927 -16.32 -51.72 -2.14
C SER A 927 -17.23 -52.86 -1.71
N HIS A 928 -18.56 -52.63 -1.77
CA HIS A 928 -19.56 -53.65 -1.48
C HIS A 928 -19.55 -54.77 -2.52
N ALA A 929 -19.62 -54.45 -3.82
CA ALA A 929 -19.65 -55.47 -4.86
C ALA A 929 -18.44 -56.42 -4.77
N LEU A 930 -17.23 -55.89 -4.54
CA LEU A 930 -16.02 -56.71 -4.35
C LEU A 930 -16.00 -57.52 -3.05
N LEU A 931 -16.80 -57.16 -2.03
CA LEU A 931 -17.00 -57.95 -0.81
C LEU A 931 -17.96 -59.11 -1.09
N GLU A 932 -19.20 -58.78 -1.45
CA GLU A 932 -20.33 -59.71 -1.61
C GLU A 932 -20.07 -60.78 -2.69
N THR A 933 -19.28 -60.45 -3.71
CA THR A 933 -18.97 -61.35 -4.82
C THR A 933 -17.63 -62.07 -4.70
N GLY A 934 -16.86 -61.83 -3.64
CA GLY A 934 -15.49 -62.35 -3.52
C GLY A 934 -14.61 -61.90 -4.71
N ASN A 935 -14.51 -60.60 -4.94
CA ASN A 935 -13.84 -59.99 -6.11
C ASN A 935 -14.40 -60.44 -7.48
N GLY A 936 -15.72 -60.53 -7.62
CA GLY A 936 -16.42 -60.90 -8.86
C GLY A 936 -16.36 -62.40 -9.18
N GLY A 937 -15.99 -63.24 -8.21
CA GLY A 937 -15.74 -64.68 -8.39
C GLY A 937 -16.88 -65.61 -7.95
N SER A 938 -17.89 -65.13 -7.23
CA SER A 938 -19.01 -65.95 -6.74
C SER A 938 -19.92 -66.46 -7.87
N ASN A 939 -20.69 -67.51 -7.61
CA ASN A 939 -21.63 -68.08 -8.60
C ASN A 939 -22.70 -67.04 -8.99
N LEU A 940 -23.28 -66.34 -8.01
CA LEU A 940 -24.19 -65.21 -8.21
C LEU A 940 -23.60 -64.09 -9.08
N ALA A 941 -22.30 -63.83 -9.00
CA ALA A 941 -21.63 -62.81 -9.81
C ALA A 941 -21.27 -63.30 -11.22
N LYS A 942 -20.93 -64.58 -11.39
CA LYS A 942 -20.70 -65.23 -12.70
C LYS A 942 -21.99 -65.43 -13.49
N GLY A 943 -23.10 -65.57 -12.77
CA GLY A 943 -24.45 -65.72 -13.31
C GLY A 943 -24.97 -67.15 -13.10
N ILE A 944 -26.23 -67.26 -12.69
CA ILE A 944 -26.93 -68.54 -12.48
C ILE A 944 -28.17 -68.58 -13.38
N GLU A 945 -28.40 -69.68 -14.08
CA GLU A 945 -29.61 -69.84 -14.89
C GLU A 945 -30.85 -70.08 -14.01
N VAL A 946 -31.90 -69.28 -14.24
CA VAL A 946 -33.22 -69.40 -13.61
C VAL A 946 -34.27 -69.47 -14.71
N GLY A 947 -35.28 -70.31 -14.52
CA GLY A 947 -36.43 -70.44 -15.43
C GLY A 947 -37.73 -70.64 -14.66
N LEU A 948 -38.86 -70.48 -15.36
CA LEU A 948 -40.20 -70.65 -14.80
C LEU A 948 -40.66 -72.10 -14.95
N ASN A 949 -41.11 -72.71 -13.85
CA ASN A 949 -41.79 -74.00 -13.88
C ASN A 949 -43.23 -73.88 -14.42
N SER A 950 -43.93 -75.01 -14.55
CA SER A 950 -45.32 -75.06 -15.04
C SER A 950 -46.34 -74.27 -14.22
N SER A 951 -46.00 -73.89 -12.98
CA SER A 951 -46.82 -73.03 -12.11
C SER A 951 -46.43 -71.54 -12.19
N GLY A 952 -45.52 -71.16 -13.10
CA GLY A 952 -45.02 -69.80 -13.24
C GLY A 952 -44.01 -69.37 -12.16
N ASN A 953 -43.54 -70.30 -11.32
CA ASN A 953 -42.60 -69.98 -10.24
C ASN A 953 -41.14 -70.08 -10.72
N PRO A 954 -40.27 -69.09 -10.39
CA PRO A 954 -38.86 -69.14 -10.74
C PRO A 954 -38.11 -70.20 -9.92
N VAL A 955 -37.32 -71.04 -10.60
CA VAL A 955 -36.46 -72.07 -10.01
C VAL A 955 -35.11 -72.11 -10.74
N LEU A 956 -34.06 -72.58 -10.07
CA LEU A 956 -32.76 -72.80 -10.72
C LEU A 956 -32.87 -73.82 -11.84
N VAL A 957 -32.16 -73.57 -12.93
CA VAL A 957 -31.99 -74.56 -14.00
C VAL A 957 -30.95 -75.59 -13.57
N THR A 958 -31.28 -76.86 -13.73
CA THR A 958 -30.40 -78.02 -13.57
C THR A 958 -30.47 -78.88 -14.82
N SER A 959 -29.48 -79.75 -15.02
CA SER A 959 -29.48 -80.72 -16.13
C SER A 959 -30.73 -81.62 -16.16
N SER A 960 -31.40 -81.82 -15.02
CA SER A 960 -32.59 -82.67 -14.90
C SER A 960 -33.91 -81.92 -15.13
N ASN A 961 -34.00 -80.60 -14.88
CA ASN A 961 -35.24 -79.85 -15.05
C ASN A 961 -35.30 -78.98 -16.31
N ARG A 962 -34.17 -78.73 -16.99
CA ARG A 962 -34.03 -77.73 -18.07
C ARG A 962 -35.08 -77.83 -19.19
N SER A 963 -35.47 -79.03 -19.61
CA SER A 963 -36.49 -79.27 -20.64
C SER A 963 -37.93 -78.96 -20.20
N SER A 964 -38.17 -78.81 -18.89
CA SER A 964 -39.48 -78.50 -18.31
C SER A 964 -39.66 -77.03 -17.94
N LEU A 965 -38.61 -76.21 -18.07
CA LEU A 965 -38.61 -74.80 -17.71
C LEU A 965 -38.80 -73.90 -18.93
N THR A 966 -39.51 -72.80 -18.73
CA THR A 966 -39.74 -71.75 -19.74
C THR A 966 -39.06 -70.44 -19.33
N ASN A 967 -38.86 -69.53 -20.30
CA ASN A 967 -38.22 -68.23 -20.09
C ASN A 967 -36.87 -68.29 -19.34
N ILE A 968 -36.03 -69.28 -19.64
CA ILE A 968 -34.71 -69.40 -19.02
C ILE A 968 -33.88 -68.14 -19.29
N ARG A 969 -33.28 -67.59 -18.24
CA ARG A 969 -32.36 -66.44 -18.27
C ARG A 969 -31.21 -66.69 -17.30
N THR A 970 -30.01 -66.29 -17.68
CA THR A 970 -28.90 -66.12 -16.73
C THR A 970 -29.18 -64.88 -15.88
N THR A 971 -29.11 -65.00 -14.56
CA THR A 971 -29.33 -63.91 -13.62
C THR A 971 -28.06 -63.60 -12.85
N TYR A 972 -27.83 -62.32 -12.57
CA TYR A 972 -26.61 -61.82 -11.94
C TYR A 972 -26.97 -61.06 -10.66
N ASN A 973 -26.20 -61.26 -9.59
CA ASN A 973 -26.40 -60.55 -8.32
C ASN A 973 -25.04 -60.13 -7.75
N MET A 974 -24.74 -58.83 -7.85
CA MET A 974 -23.43 -58.27 -7.49
C MET A 974 -23.33 -57.83 -6.03
N PHE A 975 -24.39 -57.97 -5.23
CA PHE A 975 -24.46 -57.43 -3.87
C PHE A 975 -25.13 -58.40 -2.87
N GLY A 976 -25.25 -59.68 -3.22
CA GLY A 976 -25.87 -60.69 -2.34
C GLY A 976 -27.36 -60.45 -2.01
N ILE A 977 -28.05 -59.56 -2.75
CA ILE A 977 -29.39 -59.10 -2.37
C ILE A 977 -30.39 -60.27 -2.43
N GLY A 978 -30.93 -60.65 -1.28
CA GLY A 978 -31.84 -61.80 -1.14
C GLY A 978 -31.15 -63.16 -1.02
N ALA A 979 -29.82 -63.23 -0.99
CA ALA A 979 -29.08 -64.45 -0.68
C ALA A 979 -29.03 -64.66 0.85
N ALA A 980 -29.74 -65.65 1.38
CA ALA A 980 -29.69 -66.00 2.80
C ALA A 980 -28.67 -67.13 3.05
N ASP A 981 -27.96 -67.09 4.17
CA ASP A 981 -26.87 -68.02 4.54
C ASP A 981 -27.20 -69.51 4.39
N THR A 982 -28.48 -69.88 4.51
CA THR A 982 -28.95 -71.26 4.40
C THR A 982 -28.98 -71.79 2.97
N ASP A 983 -29.11 -70.93 1.96
CA ASP A 983 -29.21 -71.28 0.53
C ASP A 983 -28.96 -70.03 -0.35
N PRO A 984 -27.74 -69.47 -0.35
CA PRO A 984 -27.48 -68.14 -0.89
C PRO A 984 -27.61 -68.09 -2.41
N ASP A 985 -27.07 -69.09 -3.12
CA ASP A 985 -27.08 -69.14 -4.59
C ASP A 985 -28.51 -69.23 -5.16
N ARG A 986 -29.38 -70.10 -4.60
CA ARG A 986 -30.77 -70.19 -5.09
C ARG A 986 -31.57 -68.94 -4.79
N LEU A 987 -31.54 -68.47 -3.54
CA LEU A 987 -32.37 -67.34 -3.12
C LEU A 987 -31.91 -66.03 -3.79
N GLY A 988 -30.60 -65.82 -3.89
CA GLY A 988 -30.02 -64.66 -4.59
C GLY A 988 -30.28 -64.66 -6.09
N ALA A 989 -30.26 -65.82 -6.76
CA ALA A 989 -30.53 -65.93 -8.20
C ALA A 989 -32.02 -65.78 -8.53
N ILE A 990 -32.92 -66.34 -7.70
CA ILE A 990 -34.37 -66.13 -7.82
C ILE A 990 -34.71 -64.66 -7.60
N ARG A 991 -34.10 -63.99 -6.61
CA ARG A 991 -34.29 -62.55 -6.41
C ARG A 991 -33.82 -61.75 -7.63
N ALA A 992 -32.63 -62.05 -8.16
CA ALA A 992 -32.12 -61.42 -9.37
C ALA A 992 -33.03 -61.62 -10.61
N TYR A 993 -33.68 -62.78 -10.72
CA TYR A 993 -34.68 -63.04 -11.78
C TYR A 993 -35.90 -62.12 -11.64
N GLN A 994 -36.43 -61.97 -10.42
CA GLN A 994 -37.59 -61.14 -10.12
C GLN A 994 -37.33 -59.64 -10.38
N GLU A 995 -36.10 -59.18 -10.13
CA GLU A 995 -35.66 -57.80 -10.37
C GLU A 995 -35.20 -57.55 -11.83
N GLY A 996 -35.21 -58.56 -12.70
CA GLY A 996 -34.82 -58.45 -14.11
C GLY A 996 -33.31 -58.29 -14.36
N TRP A 997 -32.46 -58.75 -13.44
CA TRP A 997 -31.00 -58.60 -13.50
C TRP A 997 -30.34 -59.63 -14.43
N PHE A 998 -30.66 -59.56 -15.72
CA PHE A 998 -30.21 -60.50 -16.75
C PHE A 998 -28.84 -60.17 -17.36
N THR A 999 -28.18 -59.11 -16.88
CA THR A 999 -26.82 -58.72 -17.26
C THR A 999 -26.06 -58.16 -16.05
N PRO A 1000 -24.71 -58.21 -16.05
CA PRO A 1000 -23.90 -57.56 -15.02
C PRO A 1000 -24.24 -56.08 -14.79
N ARG A 1001 -24.44 -55.31 -15.87
CA ARG A 1001 -24.85 -53.90 -15.79
C ARG A 1001 -26.20 -53.71 -15.10
N GLN A 1002 -27.21 -54.51 -15.42
CA GLN A 1002 -28.52 -54.43 -14.76
C GLN A 1002 -28.43 -54.78 -13.27
N ALA A 1003 -27.63 -55.79 -12.91
CA ALA A 1003 -27.39 -56.14 -11.51
C ALA A 1003 -26.66 -55.04 -10.73
N ILE A 1004 -25.71 -54.34 -11.36
CA ILE A 1004 -25.00 -53.20 -10.75
C ILE A 1004 -25.96 -52.04 -10.49
N ILE A 1005 -26.73 -51.62 -11.51
CA ILE A 1005 -27.67 -50.49 -11.39
C ILE A 1005 -28.81 -50.82 -10.41
N GLY A 1006 -29.43 -51.99 -10.53
CA GLY A 1006 -30.53 -52.40 -9.66
C GLY A 1006 -30.10 -52.62 -8.20
N GLY A 1007 -28.88 -53.14 -7.96
CA GLY A 1007 -28.34 -53.24 -6.62
C GLY A 1007 -27.97 -51.88 -6.01
N ALA A 1008 -27.45 -50.95 -6.80
CA ALA A 1008 -27.22 -49.58 -6.35
C ALA A 1008 -28.51 -48.84 -5.97
N LYS A 1009 -29.60 -49.06 -6.72
CA LYS A 1009 -30.94 -48.57 -6.35
C LYS A 1009 -31.33 -49.05 -4.95
N PHE A 1010 -31.21 -50.35 -4.69
CA PHE A 1010 -31.54 -50.95 -3.40
C PHE A 1010 -30.70 -50.34 -2.25
N ILE A 1011 -29.39 -50.17 -2.45
CA ILE A 1011 -28.47 -49.57 -1.47
C ILE A 1011 -28.83 -48.10 -1.21
N GLY A 1012 -29.04 -47.32 -2.28
CA GLY A 1012 -29.37 -45.90 -2.22
C GLY A 1012 -30.68 -45.64 -1.47
N GLU A 1013 -31.77 -46.32 -1.88
CA GLU A 1013 -33.10 -46.14 -1.29
C GLU A 1013 -33.19 -46.60 0.18
N ARG A 1014 -32.49 -47.68 0.56
CA ARG A 1014 -32.59 -48.25 1.92
C ARG A 1014 -31.74 -47.52 2.96
N TYR A 1015 -30.59 -46.97 2.58
CA TYR A 1015 -29.60 -46.50 3.54
C TYR A 1015 -29.23 -45.02 3.34
N ILE A 1016 -28.82 -44.63 2.14
CA ILE A 1016 -28.26 -43.29 1.89
C ILE A 1016 -29.37 -42.23 1.86
N HIS A 1017 -30.44 -42.49 1.12
CA HIS A 1017 -31.58 -41.58 0.90
C HIS A 1017 -32.77 -41.87 1.81
N ASN A 1018 -32.54 -42.54 2.94
CA ASN A 1018 -33.59 -42.78 3.91
C ASN A 1018 -34.00 -41.47 4.63
N GLN A 1019 -35.08 -41.52 5.40
CA GLN A 1019 -35.65 -40.34 6.10
C GLN A 1019 -34.68 -39.63 7.07
N TYR A 1020 -33.58 -40.28 7.46
CA TYR A 1020 -32.54 -39.72 8.34
C TYR A 1020 -31.29 -39.23 7.58
N LYS A 1021 -31.25 -39.40 6.25
CA LYS A 1021 -30.14 -39.03 5.35
C LYS A 1021 -28.79 -39.59 5.83
N GLN A 1022 -28.72 -40.90 6.04
CA GLN A 1022 -27.51 -41.59 6.51
C GLN A 1022 -26.46 -41.75 5.38
N ASN A 1023 -26.05 -40.64 4.77
CA ASN A 1023 -25.18 -40.59 3.59
C ASN A 1023 -23.67 -40.68 3.90
N THR A 1024 -23.27 -41.12 5.09
CA THR A 1024 -21.87 -41.39 5.44
C THR A 1024 -21.77 -42.64 6.32
N LEU A 1025 -20.64 -43.35 6.31
CA LEU A 1025 -20.43 -44.53 7.17
C LEU A 1025 -20.67 -44.20 8.65
N TYR A 1026 -20.22 -43.02 9.08
CA TYR A 1026 -20.48 -42.49 10.42
C TYR A 1026 -21.98 -42.35 10.70
N LYS A 1027 -22.76 -41.73 9.79
CA LYS A 1027 -24.20 -41.55 9.99
C LYS A 1027 -24.96 -42.88 9.92
N MET A 1028 -24.54 -43.81 9.06
CA MET A 1028 -25.06 -45.19 9.01
C MET A 1028 -24.81 -45.92 10.33
N ARG A 1029 -23.67 -45.68 10.98
CA ARG A 1029 -23.33 -46.30 12.26
C ARG A 1029 -24.02 -45.67 13.46
N TRP A 1030 -24.03 -44.34 13.56
CA TRP A 1030 -24.40 -43.62 14.79
C TRP A 1030 -25.76 -42.92 14.73
N ASN A 1031 -26.25 -42.59 13.53
CA ASN A 1031 -27.45 -41.82 13.24
C ASN A 1031 -27.62 -40.56 14.13
N PRO A 1032 -26.84 -39.48 13.95
CA PRO A 1032 -27.01 -38.26 14.76
C PRO A 1032 -28.37 -37.57 14.57
N ALA A 1033 -29.12 -37.85 13.50
CA ALA A 1033 -30.47 -37.34 13.28
C ALA A 1033 -31.53 -38.02 14.16
N ASN A 1034 -31.31 -39.29 14.53
CA ASN A 1034 -32.12 -40.03 15.50
C ASN A 1034 -31.22 -41.05 16.23
N PRO A 1035 -30.48 -40.61 17.26
CA PRO A 1035 -29.43 -41.41 17.88
C PRO A 1035 -29.89 -42.80 18.29
N GLY A 1036 -29.10 -43.81 17.91
CA GLY A 1036 -29.35 -45.21 18.27
C GLY A 1036 -30.33 -45.96 17.37
N TYR A 1037 -31.08 -45.31 16.46
CA TYR A 1037 -31.98 -46.02 15.55
C TYR A 1037 -32.28 -45.29 14.22
N PRO A 1038 -32.28 -45.96 13.05
CA PRO A 1038 -31.69 -47.26 12.78
C PRO A 1038 -30.17 -47.16 12.68
N GLN A 1039 -29.48 -48.27 12.96
CA GLN A 1039 -28.03 -48.40 12.82
C GLN A 1039 -27.72 -49.56 11.88
N TYR A 1040 -26.70 -49.41 11.05
CA TYR A 1040 -26.30 -50.46 10.10
C TYR A 1040 -25.63 -51.67 10.78
N ALA A 1041 -24.94 -51.45 11.90
CA ALA A 1041 -24.20 -52.47 12.63
C ALA A 1041 -24.14 -52.19 14.13
N THR A 1042 -24.02 -53.26 14.93
CA THR A 1042 -23.79 -53.21 16.39
C THR A 1042 -22.31 -53.05 16.76
N ASP A 1043 -21.39 -53.44 15.88
CA ASP A 1043 -19.94 -53.25 16.08
C ASP A 1043 -19.60 -51.76 16.09
N ILE A 1044 -19.10 -51.25 17.22
CA ILE A 1044 -18.70 -49.83 17.38
C ILE A 1044 -17.57 -49.42 16.42
N GLU A 1045 -16.80 -50.38 15.92
CA GLU A 1045 -15.68 -50.15 15.01
C GLU A 1045 -16.09 -50.30 13.53
N TRP A 1046 -17.35 -50.61 13.23
CA TRP A 1046 -17.80 -50.98 11.89
C TRP A 1046 -17.41 -49.96 10.81
N ALA A 1047 -17.62 -48.67 11.07
CA ALA A 1047 -17.29 -47.60 10.14
C ALA A 1047 -15.78 -47.52 9.89
N THR A 1048 -14.97 -47.55 10.95
CA THR A 1048 -13.49 -47.62 10.89
C THR A 1048 -13.03 -48.81 10.04
N LYS A 1049 -13.64 -49.99 10.23
CA LYS A 1049 -13.29 -51.22 9.48
C LYS A 1049 -13.63 -51.16 7.98
N GLN A 1050 -14.53 -50.27 7.54
CA GLN A 1050 -14.81 -50.07 6.10
C GLN A 1050 -13.80 -49.12 5.41
N VAL A 1051 -13.20 -48.19 6.16
CA VAL A 1051 -12.42 -47.07 5.60
C VAL A 1051 -11.23 -47.51 4.76
N THR A 1052 -10.45 -48.48 5.24
CA THR A 1052 -9.17 -48.88 4.59
C THR A 1052 -9.37 -49.25 3.13
N ARG A 1053 -10.38 -50.08 2.82
CA ARG A 1053 -10.66 -50.50 1.44
C ARG A 1053 -11.08 -49.33 0.55
N ILE A 1054 -11.88 -48.41 1.07
CA ILE A 1054 -12.31 -47.23 0.33
C ILE A 1054 -11.10 -46.34 0.04
N LYS A 1055 -10.26 -46.02 1.05
CA LYS A 1055 -9.01 -45.26 0.87
C LYS A 1055 -8.09 -45.88 -0.18
N ASP A 1056 -7.90 -47.20 -0.15
CA ASP A 1056 -7.04 -47.90 -1.11
C ASP A 1056 -7.56 -47.84 -2.55
N MET A 1057 -8.87 -47.70 -2.75
CA MET A 1057 -9.45 -47.48 -4.08
C MET A 1057 -9.32 -46.02 -4.53
N TYR A 1058 -9.55 -45.04 -3.65
CA TYR A 1058 -9.33 -43.62 -3.99
C TYR A 1058 -7.87 -43.34 -4.36
N ARG A 1059 -6.90 -43.99 -3.71
CA ARG A 1059 -5.46 -43.91 -4.04
C ARG A 1059 -5.06 -44.44 -5.42
N GLN A 1060 -5.96 -45.15 -6.13
CA GLN A 1060 -5.70 -45.68 -7.48
C GLN A 1060 -6.23 -44.76 -8.60
N LEU A 1061 -6.95 -43.68 -8.25
CA LEU A 1061 -7.59 -42.77 -9.19
C LEU A 1061 -6.79 -41.47 -9.33
N ASP A 1062 -6.76 -40.93 -10.54
CA ASP A 1062 -6.18 -39.60 -10.80
C ASP A 1062 -7.20 -38.50 -10.46
N ASN A 1063 -6.87 -37.65 -9.50
CA ASN A 1063 -7.65 -36.49 -9.02
C ASN A 1063 -9.17 -36.74 -8.74
N PRO A 1064 -9.53 -37.73 -7.91
CA PRO A 1064 -10.93 -38.00 -7.56
C PRO A 1064 -11.54 -36.90 -6.67
N MET A 1065 -12.86 -36.70 -6.79
CA MET A 1065 -13.62 -35.84 -5.88
C MET A 1065 -13.73 -36.47 -4.50
N LEU A 1066 -13.22 -35.78 -3.49
CA LEU A 1066 -13.27 -36.16 -2.08
C LEU A 1066 -14.22 -35.22 -1.35
N ARG A 1067 -15.51 -35.57 -1.29
CA ARG A 1067 -16.53 -34.82 -0.56
C ARG A 1067 -16.82 -35.45 0.80
N PHE A 1068 -16.59 -34.71 1.88
CA PHE A 1068 -16.82 -35.12 3.25
C PHE A 1068 -17.96 -34.34 3.88
N ASN A 1069 -18.83 -35.03 4.63
CA ASN A 1069 -19.91 -34.46 5.40
C ASN A 1069 -19.72 -34.83 6.88
N ILE A 1070 -18.95 -34.00 7.57
CA ILE A 1070 -18.52 -34.20 8.95
C ILE A 1070 -19.63 -33.76 9.89
N VAL A 1071 -19.99 -34.65 10.83
CA VAL A 1071 -20.99 -34.39 11.85
C VAL A 1071 -20.38 -33.46 12.90
N ARG A 1072 -21.10 -32.39 13.23
CA ARG A 1072 -20.80 -31.53 14.39
C ARG A 1072 -21.97 -31.64 15.37
N TYR A 1073 -21.63 -31.81 16.64
CA TYR A 1073 -22.57 -31.80 17.76
C TYR A 1073 -22.65 -30.39 18.36
N LYS A 1074 -23.74 -30.13 19.10
CA LYS A 1074 -23.98 -28.89 19.84
C LYS A 1074 -22.97 -28.66 20.96
#